data_AF-A0A8S1QT70-F1
#
_entry.id   AF-A0A8S1QT70-F1
#
_cell.length_a   1.000
_cell.length_b   1.000
_cell.length_c   1.000
_cell.angle_alpha   90.00
_cell.angle_beta   90.00
_cell.angle_gamma   90.00
#
_symmetry.space_group_name_H-M   'P 1'
#
loop_
_entity.id
_entity.type
_entity.pdbx_description
1 polymer ?
#
loop_
_entity_poly.entity_id
_entity_poly.type
_entity_poly.pdbx_seq_one_letter_code
_entity_poly.pdbx_strand_id
1 'polypeptide(L)'
;MKKNGLSTITKKQAQPIIVCYDSKTKLPIELKQVQYTVNIQPGLAVVHICQIYSTEQNKDQCELEYLFTIDQNSAVTKMIVELGDQKVYGIVKELEEAKKEYEKGIQEGKTMVLSQEDSKISNIKKVKIGCLSPGKSLKIQFEYIQQLQVFLNQFWKLELSSMVDTSYLVVNKLKNTSKNYAQQYSFVKNHVNIQAMKLNYKQNITVIINMQKPITYAKSPTHSIVLNSDINVKEKQIDLQTPQNQLIITLDTNDPENMAPNKKFELLFSSNDVNNPYAILSHTNNDALQHIKYCATLTLIPKFNEFPIDDAYQSYINGLNLSQYSKIQKGCYLFFIDRSGSMEGIRIEKAKQSLILFLKSLPEDCTFNVISFGSDVEKMFDIEQAYNQHTLNQAIKQVQEMNADLGGTDILKALSQGIYNENYQKNKHHSETLNAFLLTDGEDSPQKIIKLVSKNQRPETRIYTLGIGNHCSEYLVQTLAEVGNGKCQLVGDNEDINSKVIDLLEDSLTYYLKGFSLIHNIDKISQIIPDPKSITQLKKNQELTLQILFSKKQKKENLEFKINCFDPQMNKQISYEVKMNLNSSKENEYFHKIAAHRLIRYYEKSISQQAKQMDMVMINEKCIKDLDIINLSLQNQILCSKTAFICEVCQNEQNLQALIKKKLTINKSYEENNEEDEGEDEDEDIPKSTNKGMKLCLKKKNIQTSNKMIMNQLPKQQMLMCCFQNSRLKQKKCKKVAVEEDSDDLMLEQNLQKMGEDEDLMFELKSQKMAEEEDSEDLKFQSKCKKMVEEEDSEKNYSQSESQKQPKKLLPKQSILCAPKPKILQEDQQMLAYFELIDCMQANGSFLLEIHIEDSLKLSKIENKYHLEDLCWPTVVSLFYLELFCQDSKSSWQLIYNKAINYLQKKGVNYFQIKTECISDYRKLFQN
;
A
#
# COMPACT_ATOMS: atom_id res chain seq x y z
N MET A 1 -18.93 22.69 26.68
CA MET A 1 -19.40 22.99 25.30
C MET A 1 -18.92 21.88 24.35
N LYS A 2 -19.40 21.86 23.10
CA LYS A 2 -19.38 20.69 22.18
C LYS A 2 -18.04 19.94 22.12
N LYS A 3 -18.05 18.63 22.41
CA LYS A 3 -16.95 17.71 22.12
C LYS A 3 -16.93 17.40 20.62
N ASN A 4 -16.20 18.20 19.85
CA ASN A 4 -15.80 17.77 18.50
C ASN A 4 -14.63 16.80 18.67
N GLY A 5 -14.88 15.50 18.61
CA GLY A 5 -13.80 14.52 18.47
C GLY A 5 -13.20 14.67 17.08
N LEU A 6 -12.02 15.30 16.97
CA LEU A 6 -11.29 15.30 15.71
C LEU A 6 -10.88 13.86 15.39
N SER A 7 -11.27 13.40 14.20
CA SER A 7 -10.74 12.17 13.62
C SER A 7 -9.23 12.28 13.49
N THR A 8 -8.49 11.34 14.07
CA THR A 8 -7.09 11.12 13.75
C THR A 8 -6.95 11.02 12.23
N ILE A 9 -6.12 11.88 11.64
CA ILE A 9 -5.90 11.96 10.18
C ILE A 9 -5.07 10.75 9.75
N THR A 10 -5.73 9.59 9.73
CA THR A 10 -5.25 8.38 9.10
C THR A 10 -5.49 8.50 7.60
N LYS A 11 -4.46 8.11 6.82
CA LYS A 11 -4.42 7.96 5.35
C LYS A 11 -5.65 8.49 4.59
N LYS A 12 -5.48 9.57 3.79
CA LYS A 12 -6.38 9.83 2.64
C LYS A 12 -6.09 8.83 1.50
N GLN A 13 -6.33 7.55 1.80
CA GLN A 13 -6.65 6.55 0.79
C GLN A 13 -7.91 7.00 0.03
N ALA A 14 -8.16 6.35 -1.11
CA ALA A 14 -9.39 6.47 -1.86
C ALA A 14 -10.59 6.28 -0.91
N GLN A 15 -11.31 7.35 -0.56
CA GLN A 15 -12.32 7.29 0.48
C GLN A 15 -13.51 6.48 -0.02
N PRO A 16 -14.07 5.60 0.83
CA PRO A 16 -15.11 4.69 0.41
C PRO A 16 -16.34 5.46 -0.04
N ILE A 17 -16.89 5.02 -1.17
CA ILE A 17 -18.17 5.46 -1.66
C ILE A 17 -18.98 4.26 -2.13
N ILE A 18 -20.24 4.26 -1.76
CA ILE A 18 -21.27 3.27 -2.04
C ILE A 18 -22.57 4.07 -2.23
N VAL A 19 -22.97 4.26 -3.49
CA VAL A 19 -24.08 5.16 -3.85
C VAL A 19 -24.86 4.62 -5.04
N CYS A 20 -26.18 4.59 -4.93
CA CYS A 20 -27.10 4.38 -6.04
C CYS A 20 -27.66 5.73 -6.50
N TYR A 21 -27.72 5.97 -7.81
CA TYR A 21 -28.29 7.18 -8.41
C TYR A 21 -28.97 6.88 -9.74
N ASP A 22 -29.87 7.76 -10.15
CA ASP A 22 -30.47 7.75 -11.49
C ASP A 22 -29.43 8.20 -12.53
N SER A 23 -29.17 7.35 -13.52
CA SER A 23 -28.16 7.56 -14.55
C SER A 23 -28.43 8.78 -15.45
N LYS A 24 -29.69 9.24 -15.53
CA LYS A 24 -30.13 10.39 -16.34
C LYS A 24 -30.07 11.69 -15.54
N THR A 25 -30.70 11.74 -14.38
CA THR A 25 -30.74 12.97 -13.55
C THR A 25 -29.50 13.18 -12.69
N LYS A 26 -28.66 12.15 -12.52
CA LYS A 26 -27.50 12.10 -11.63
C LYS A 26 -27.83 12.33 -10.14
N LEU A 27 -29.10 12.19 -9.76
CA LEU A 27 -29.56 12.35 -8.37
C LEU A 27 -29.46 11.02 -7.60
N PRO A 28 -28.91 11.02 -6.36
CA PRO A 28 -28.91 9.84 -5.50
C PRO A 28 -30.31 9.31 -5.21
N ILE A 29 -30.47 7.98 -5.22
CA ILE A 29 -31.69 7.31 -4.76
C ILE A 29 -31.67 7.24 -3.22
N GLU A 30 -32.82 7.46 -2.58
CA GLU A 30 -32.90 7.54 -1.13
C GLU A 30 -32.70 6.17 -0.47
N LEU A 31 -31.53 5.98 0.14
CA LEU A 31 -31.21 4.82 0.98
C LEU A 31 -31.99 4.93 2.31
N LYS A 32 -32.79 3.90 2.64
CA LYS A 32 -33.62 3.85 3.86
C LYS A 32 -33.00 3.01 4.97
N GLN A 33 -32.31 1.93 4.63
CA GLN A 33 -31.70 1.02 5.59
C GLN A 33 -30.44 0.37 5.05
N VAL A 34 -29.46 0.18 5.94
CA VAL A 34 -28.24 -0.58 5.72
C VAL A 34 -28.11 -1.66 6.79
N GLN A 35 -27.77 -2.88 6.38
CA GLN A 35 -27.36 -3.95 7.27
C GLN A 35 -26.06 -4.58 6.78
N TYR A 36 -25.08 -4.65 7.68
CA TYR A 36 -23.85 -5.43 7.53
C TYR A 36 -23.97 -6.71 8.38
N THR A 37 -23.74 -7.85 7.76
CA THR A 37 -23.49 -9.12 8.46
C THR A 37 -22.08 -9.57 8.08
N VAL A 38 -21.18 -9.68 9.06
CA VAL A 38 -19.78 -10.04 8.84
C VAL A 38 -19.49 -11.39 9.49
N ASN A 39 -19.09 -12.36 8.69
CA ASN A 39 -18.62 -13.67 9.16
C ASN A 39 -17.10 -13.68 9.15
N ILE A 40 -16.48 -13.57 10.33
CA ILE A 40 -15.04 -13.66 10.50
C ILE A 40 -14.61 -15.12 10.69
N GLN A 41 -13.54 -15.48 10.00
CA GLN A 41 -12.77 -16.71 10.14
C GLN A 41 -11.29 -16.32 10.29
N PRO A 42 -10.38 -17.19 10.76
CA PRO A 42 -8.99 -16.78 10.95
C PRO A 42 -8.35 -16.29 9.63
N GLY A 43 -7.85 -15.05 9.62
CA GLY A 43 -7.26 -14.36 8.47
C GLY A 43 -8.24 -13.66 7.52
N LEU A 44 -9.56 -13.92 7.58
CA LEU A 44 -10.53 -13.33 6.65
C LEU A 44 -11.88 -12.93 7.26
N ALA A 45 -12.54 -11.98 6.59
CA ALA A 45 -13.92 -11.59 6.88
C ALA A 45 -14.75 -11.67 5.60
N VAL A 46 -15.83 -12.45 5.63
CA VAL A 46 -16.87 -12.42 4.59
C VAL A 46 -17.90 -11.40 5.00
N VAL A 47 -17.98 -10.30 4.26
CA VAL A 47 -18.88 -9.18 4.51
C VAL A 47 -20.07 -9.28 3.56
N HIS A 48 -21.27 -9.44 4.13
CA HIS A 48 -22.53 -9.35 3.41
C HIS A 48 -23.16 -7.98 3.71
N ILE A 49 -23.42 -7.20 2.66
CA ILE A 49 -24.09 -5.90 2.77
C ILE A 49 -25.47 -6.00 2.13
N CYS A 50 -26.49 -5.57 2.87
CA CYS A 50 -27.86 -5.46 2.40
C CYS A 50 -28.33 -4.01 2.52
N GLN A 51 -28.81 -3.44 1.41
CA GLN A 51 -29.28 -2.06 1.31
C GLN A 51 -30.71 -2.04 0.80
N ILE A 52 -31.54 -1.15 1.35
CA ILE A 52 -32.93 -0.95 0.92
C ILE A 52 -33.09 0.52 0.51
N TYR A 53 -33.47 0.74 -0.73
CA TYR A 53 -33.68 2.05 -1.35
C TYR A 53 -35.17 2.28 -1.65
N SER A 54 -35.63 3.53 -1.51
CA SER A 54 -36.96 3.95 -1.94
C SER A 54 -36.89 4.68 -3.29
N THR A 55 -37.80 4.30 -4.19
CA THR A 55 -37.97 4.91 -5.52
C THR A 55 -39.30 5.65 -5.65
N GLU A 56 -39.99 5.92 -4.52
CA GLU A 56 -41.30 6.59 -4.49
C GLU A 56 -41.29 8.00 -5.13
N GLN A 57 -40.13 8.66 -5.13
CA GLN A 57 -39.95 10.00 -5.71
C GLN A 57 -39.72 9.95 -7.24
N ASN A 58 -39.46 8.77 -7.80
CA ASN A 58 -39.20 8.56 -9.23
C ASN A 58 -40.52 8.30 -9.97
N LYS A 59 -40.96 9.27 -10.78
CA LYS A 59 -42.24 9.21 -11.52
C LYS A 59 -42.16 8.41 -12.82
N ASP A 60 -40.99 8.39 -13.44
CA ASP A 60 -40.73 7.73 -14.73
C ASP A 60 -39.84 6.48 -14.56
N GLN A 61 -39.81 5.61 -15.57
CA GLN A 61 -38.96 4.43 -15.57
C GLN A 61 -37.48 4.84 -15.48
N CYS A 62 -36.81 4.38 -14.43
CA CYS A 62 -35.45 4.77 -14.10
C CYS A 62 -34.44 3.71 -14.53
N GLU A 63 -33.28 4.20 -14.95
CA GLU A 63 -32.09 3.41 -15.23
C GLU A 63 -31.07 3.84 -14.18
N LEU A 64 -30.66 2.92 -13.32
CA LEU A 64 -29.87 3.26 -12.13
C LEU A 64 -28.42 2.82 -12.32
N GLU A 65 -27.50 3.65 -11.83
CA GLU A 65 -26.11 3.28 -11.64
C GLU A 65 -25.81 3.19 -10.14
N TYR A 66 -25.19 2.09 -9.73
CA TYR A 66 -24.72 1.85 -8.37
C TYR A 66 -23.20 1.74 -8.41
N LEU A 67 -22.53 2.71 -7.79
CA LEU A 67 -21.09 2.76 -7.64
C LEU A 67 -20.73 2.28 -6.25
N PHE A 68 -19.78 1.36 -6.15
CA PHE A 68 -19.18 1.00 -4.87
C PHE A 68 -17.67 0.82 -5.00
N THR A 69 -16.93 1.24 -3.98
CA THR A 69 -15.49 0.98 -3.87
C THR A 69 -15.19 -0.09 -2.85
N ILE A 70 -14.21 -0.93 -3.20
CA ILE A 70 -13.71 -2.02 -2.36
C ILE A 70 -12.19 -2.07 -2.46
N ASP A 71 -11.51 -2.51 -1.39
CA ASP A 71 -10.06 -2.71 -1.43
C ASP A 71 -9.67 -3.71 -2.54
N GLN A 72 -8.56 -3.46 -3.24
CA GLN A 72 -8.13 -4.26 -4.40
C GLN A 72 -7.82 -5.72 -4.04
N ASN A 73 -7.44 -6.00 -2.79
CA ASN A 73 -7.17 -7.35 -2.27
C ASN A 73 -8.43 -8.08 -1.80
N SER A 74 -9.59 -7.43 -1.87
CA SER A 74 -10.89 -8.02 -1.55
C SER A 74 -11.59 -8.54 -2.79
N ALA A 75 -12.22 -9.70 -2.67
CA ALA A 75 -12.89 -10.41 -3.76
C ALA A 75 -14.41 -10.23 -3.66
N VAL A 76 -15.06 -9.69 -4.70
CA VAL A 76 -16.54 -9.65 -4.77
C VAL A 76 -17.05 -10.99 -5.29
N THR A 77 -17.86 -11.67 -4.49
CA THR A 77 -18.23 -13.10 -4.68
C THR A 77 -19.71 -13.36 -4.93
N LYS A 78 -20.59 -12.40 -4.61
CA LYS A 78 -22.03 -12.52 -4.81
C LYS A 78 -22.65 -11.15 -5.04
N MET A 79 -23.59 -11.08 -5.98
CA MET A 79 -24.47 -9.93 -6.13
C MET A 79 -25.91 -10.40 -6.37
N ILE A 80 -26.85 -9.78 -5.67
CA ILE A 80 -28.29 -10.02 -5.77
C ILE A 80 -28.98 -8.66 -5.83
N VAL A 81 -29.97 -8.54 -6.72
CA VAL A 81 -30.84 -7.38 -6.79
C VAL A 81 -32.30 -7.84 -6.74
N GLU A 82 -33.06 -7.27 -5.80
CA GLU A 82 -34.50 -7.47 -5.63
C GLU A 82 -35.22 -6.18 -6.05
N LEU A 83 -36.19 -6.31 -6.96
CA LEU A 83 -36.86 -5.21 -7.66
C LEU A 83 -38.38 -5.44 -7.59
N GLY A 84 -38.99 -4.96 -6.51
CA GLY A 84 -40.28 -5.46 -6.04
C GLY A 84 -40.23 -6.98 -5.83
N ASP A 85 -41.09 -7.71 -6.54
CA ASP A 85 -41.24 -9.17 -6.42
C ASP A 85 -40.18 -9.97 -7.22
N GLN A 86 -39.41 -9.31 -8.10
CA GLN A 86 -38.40 -9.96 -8.92
C GLN A 86 -37.05 -10.02 -8.20
N LYS A 87 -36.50 -11.22 -8.02
CA LYS A 87 -35.15 -11.44 -7.50
C LYS A 87 -34.22 -11.92 -8.63
N VAL A 88 -33.12 -11.20 -8.81
CA VAL A 88 -32.15 -11.43 -9.89
C VAL A 88 -30.78 -11.71 -9.27
N TYR A 89 -30.08 -12.71 -9.79
CA TYR A 89 -28.82 -13.21 -9.21
C TYR A 89 -27.67 -13.06 -10.20
N GLY A 90 -26.57 -12.44 -9.75
CA GLY A 90 -25.37 -12.26 -10.56
C GLY A 90 -24.63 -13.56 -10.82
N ILE A 91 -24.35 -13.84 -12.09
CA ILE A 91 -23.43 -14.88 -12.56
C ILE A 91 -22.23 -14.17 -13.19
N VAL A 92 -21.01 -14.60 -12.87
CA VAL A 92 -19.80 -14.07 -13.53
C VAL A 92 -19.68 -14.67 -14.94
N LYS A 93 -19.54 -13.79 -15.94
CA LYS A 93 -19.24 -14.11 -17.35
C LYS A 93 -18.09 -13.27 -17.88
N GLU A 94 -17.56 -13.61 -19.05
CA GLU A 94 -16.61 -12.76 -19.77
C GLU A 94 -17.20 -11.37 -20.01
N LEU A 95 -16.39 -10.32 -19.85
CA LEU A 95 -16.87 -8.92 -19.88
C LEU A 95 -17.61 -8.55 -21.17
N GLU A 96 -17.11 -8.99 -22.33
CA GLU A 96 -17.73 -8.67 -23.63
C GLU A 96 -18.95 -9.55 -23.95
N GLU A 97 -19.04 -10.76 -23.39
CA GLU A 97 -20.25 -11.60 -23.45
C GLU A 97 -21.37 -10.95 -22.60
N ALA A 98 -21.04 -10.60 -21.35
CA ALA A 98 -21.96 -10.00 -20.39
C ALA A 98 -22.56 -8.67 -20.89
N LYS A 99 -21.77 -7.83 -21.57
CA LYS A 99 -22.25 -6.59 -22.20
C LYS A 99 -23.27 -6.84 -23.30
N LYS A 100 -22.99 -7.78 -24.22
CA LYS A 100 -23.90 -8.12 -25.33
C LYS A 100 -25.24 -8.66 -24.81
N GLU A 101 -25.18 -9.50 -23.78
CA GLU A 101 -26.39 -10.04 -23.14
C GLU A 101 -27.18 -8.96 -22.40
N TYR A 102 -26.51 -8.05 -21.69
CA TYR A 102 -27.15 -6.89 -21.08
C TYR A 102 -27.88 -6.03 -22.13
N GLU A 103 -27.20 -5.61 -23.19
CA GLU A 103 -27.77 -4.80 -24.27
C GLU A 103 -28.97 -5.48 -24.93
N LYS A 104 -28.86 -6.77 -25.24
CA LYS A 104 -29.97 -7.57 -25.78
C LYS A 104 -31.15 -7.65 -24.80
N GLY A 105 -30.90 -7.88 -23.51
CA GLY A 105 -31.95 -7.94 -22.50
C GLY A 105 -32.68 -6.61 -22.33
N ILE A 106 -31.96 -5.48 -22.38
CA ILE A 106 -32.56 -4.13 -22.38
C ILE A 106 -33.43 -3.91 -23.62
N GLN A 107 -32.97 -4.31 -24.82
CA GLN A 107 -33.78 -4.25 -26.06
C GLN A 107 -35.04 -5.12 -26.00
N GLU A 108 -34.97 -6.27 -25.32
CA GLU A 108 -36.12 -7.16 -25.05
C GLU A 108 -37.03 -6.66 -23.91
N GLY A 109 -36.78 -5.47 -23.35
CA GLY A 109 -37.58 -4.88 -22.27
C GLY A 109 -37.40 -5.58 -20.91
N LYS A 110 -36.35 -6.40 -20.76
CA LYS A 110 -36.06 -7.12 -19.52
C LYS A 110 -35.29 -6.25 -18.53
N THR A 111 -35.53 -6.53 -17.26
CA THR A 111 -34.76 -5.97 -16.14
C THR A 111 -33.39 -6.65 -16.08
N MET A 112 -32.36 -5.97 -16.56
CA MET A 112 -30.98 -6.48 -16.59
C MET A 112 -30.11 -5.75 -15.57
N VAL A 113 -29.12 -6.47 -15.00
CA VAL A 113 -28.10 -5.88 -14.13
C VAL A 113 -26.72 -6.33 -14.56
N LEU A 114 -25.79 -5.39 -14.75
CA LEU A 114 -24.40 -5.64 -15.14
C LEU A 114 -23.44 -4.95 -14.16
N SER A 115 -22.57 -5.72 -13.50
CA SER A 115 -21.53 -5.23 -12.57
C SER A 115 -20.13 -5.51 -13.12
N GLN A 116 -19.30 -4.48 -13.25
CA GLN A 116 -17.93 -4.55 -13.78
C GLN A 116 -16.96 -3.65 -12.97
N GLU A 117 -15.66 -3.90 -13.08
CA GLU A 117 -14.64 -2.93 -12.64
C GLU A 117 -14.64 -1.68 -13.54
N ASP A 118 -14.28 -0.50 -13.02
CA ASP A 118 -14.01 0.66 -13.87
C ASP A 118 -12.65 0.51 -14.58
N SER A 119 -12.61 0.81 -15.88
CA SER A 119 -11.43 0.60 -16.71
C SER A 119 -10.27 1.57 -16.44
N LYS A 120 -10.49 2.63 -15.64
CA LYS A 120 -9.45 3.59 -15.24
C LYS A 120 -9.09 3.48 -13.76
N ILE A 121 -10.05 3.14 -12.90
CA ILE A 121 -9.88 3.15 -11.45
C ILE A 121 -10.35 1.80 -10.87
N SER A 122 -9.43 0.84 -10.77
CA SER A 122 -9.75 -0.59 -10.49
C SER A 122 -10.43 -0.88 -9.15
N ASN A 123 -10.32 0.01 -8.16
CA ASN A 123 -11.04 -0.13 -6.88
C ASN A 123 -12.53 0.27 -6.97
N ILE A 124 -12.93 1.00 -8.03
CA ILE A 124 -14.32 1.35 -8.30
C ILE A 124 -14.98 0.21 -9.07
N LYS A 125 -16.13 -0.26 -8.56
CA LYS A 125 -17.05 -1.15 -9.27
C LYS A 125 -18.28 -0.37 -9.70
N LYS A 126 -18.73 -0.62 -10.91
CA LYS A 126 -19.92 0.02 -11.51
C LYS A 126 -20.97 -1.04 -11.77
N VAL A 127 -22.18 -0.81 -11.28
CA VAL A 127 -23.34 -1.66 -11.54
C VAL A 127 -24.42 -0.86 -12.25
N LYS A 128 -24.81 -1.29 -13.44
CA LYS A 128 -25.96 -0.74 -14.17
C LYS A 128 -27.19 -1.61 -13.89
N ILE A 129 -28.29 -1.00 -13.49
CA ILE A 129 -29.59 -1.64 -13.25
C ILE A 129 -30.59 -1.01 -14.20
N GLY A 130 -30.99 -1.76 -15.23
CA GLY A 130 -31.91 -1.27 -16.27
C GLY A 130 -33.38 -1.44 -15.93
N CYS A 131 -34.21 -0.63 -16.58
CA CYS A 131 -35.66 -0.82 -16.69
C CYS A 131 -36.50 -0.80 -15.40
N LEU A 132 -36.07 -0.14 -14.32
CA LEU A 132 -36.82 -0.15 -13.05
C LEU A 132 -38.13 0.65 -13.12
N SER A 133 -39.24 -0.02 -12.82
CA SER A 133 -40.57 0.61 -12.72
C SER A 133 -40.67 1.57 -11.53
N PRO A 134 -41.36 2.72 -11.69
CA PRO A 134 -41.68 3.66 -10.60
C PRO A 134 -42.24 3.00 -9.33
N GLY A 135 -41.86 3.53 -8.17
CA GLY A 135 -42.44 3.16 -6.87
C GLY A 135 -42.18 1.74 -6.37
N LYS A 136 -41.34 0.93 -7.04
CA LYS A 136 -40.94 -0.39 -6.56
C LYS A 136 -39.80 -0.32 -5.54
N SER A 137 -39.83 -1.18 -4.53
CA SER A 137 -38.71 -1.38 -3.62
C SER A 137 -37.48 -1.87 -4.39
N LEU A 138 -36.33 -1.24 -4.13
CA LEU A 138 -35.02 -1.67 -4.63
C LEU A 138 -34.21 -2.16 -3.44
N LYS A 139 -33.84 -3.45 -3.45
CA LYS A 139 -32.95 -4.02 -2.44
C LYS A 139 -31.73 -4.61 -3.13
N ILE A 140 -30.56 -4.06 -2.80
CA ILE A 140 -29.27 -4.50 -3.33
C ILE A 140 -28.57 -5.30 -2.22
N GLN A 141 -28.14 -6.51 -2.53
CA GLN A 141 -27.30 -7.31 -1.65
C GLN A 141 -26.00 -7.66 -2.39
N PHE A 142 -24.86 -7.49 -1.72
CA PHE A 142 -23.59 -7.98 -2.26
C PHE A 142 -22.71 -8.54 -1.15
N GLU A 143 -21.83 -9.45 -1.55
CA GLU A 143 -20.91 -10.17 -0.69
C GLU A 143 -19.50 -9.97 -1.19
N TYR A 144 -18.58 -9.78 -0.25
CA TYR A 144 -17.16 -9.80 -0.57
C TYR A 144 -16.34 -10.42 0.56
N ILE A 145 -15.20 -10.97 0.18
CA ILE A 145 -14.18 -11.46 1.11
C ILE A 145 -13.12 -10.38 1.24
N GLN A 146 -12.86 -9.89 2.45
CA GLN A 146 -11.69 -9.07 2.78
C GLN A 146 -10.74 -9.83 3.70
N GLN A 147 -9.44 -9.56 3.61
CA GLN A 147 -8.46 -10.03 4.59
C GLN A 147 -8.56 -9.17 5.84
N LEU A 148 -8.31 -9.77 7.01
CA LEU A 148 -8.21 -9.01 8.26
C LEU A 148 -6.86 -8.27 8.29
N GLN A 149 -6.82 -7.10 8.94
CA GLN A 149 -5.56 -6.41 9.17
C GLN A 149 -4.96 -6.82 10.52
N VAL A 150 -3.63 -6.87 10.62
CA VAL A 150 -2.94 -6.99 11.91
C VAL A 150 -2.67 -5.59 12.45
N PHE A 151 -2.98 -5.38 13.73
CA PHE A 151 -2.76 -4.10 14.41
C PHE A 151 -1.99 -4.28 15.71
N LEU A 152 -0.99 -3.42 15.94
CA LEU A 152 -0.03 -3.46 17.06
C LEU A 152 0.64 -4.82 17.34
N ASN A 153 0.65 -5.72 16.33
CA ASN A 153 1.13 -7.09 16.38
C ASN A 153 0.35 -8.03 17.33
N GLN A 154 -0.77 -7.54 17.88
CA GLN A 154 -1.56 -8.22 18.91
C GLN A 154 -3.06 -8.30 18.60
N PHE A 155 -3.57 -7.50 17.66
CA PHE A 155 -4.98 -7.48 17.31
C PHE A 155 -5.21 -7.86 15.86
N TRP A 156 -6.29 -8.60 15.64
CA TRP A 156 -7.02 -8.54 14.39
C TRP A 156 -7.85 -7.26 14.36
N LYS A 157 -7.75 -6.51 13.26
CA LYS A 157 -8.58 -5.35 12.97
C LYS A 157 -9.53 -5.67 11.82
N LEU A 158 -10.83 -5.58 12.11
CA LEU A 158 -11.88 -5.42 11.11
C LEU A 158 -12.15 -3.91 10.95
N GLU A 159 -12.13 -3.43 9.71
CA GLU A 159 -12.61 -2.10 9.35
C GLU A 159 -13.73 -2.23 8.32
N LEU A 160 -14.84 -1.55 8.55
CA LEU A 160 -15.99 -1.43 7.64
C LEU A 160 -16.21 0.05 7.33
N SER A 161 -16.27 0.34 6.05
CA SER A 161 -16.48 1.69 5.53
C SER A 161 -17.89 2.19 5.75
N SER A 162 -18.06 3.50 5.99
CA SER A 162 -19.36 4.16 5.83
C SER A 162 -19.76 4.18 4.35
N MET A 163 -21.07 4.22 4.04
CA MET A 163 -21.55 4.23 2.66
C MET A 163 -20.98 5.40 1.84
N VAL A 164 -20.95 6.60 2.41
CA VAL A 164 -20.27 7.75 1.79
C VAL A 164 -19.47 8.44 2.87
N ASP A 165 -18.17 8.56 2.68
CA ASP A 165 -17.34 9.34 3.60
C ASP A 165 -17.79 10.81 3.61
N THR A 166 -17.88 11.40 4.81
CA THR A 166 -18.42 12.76 4.98
C THR A 166 -17.61 13.84 4.24
N SER A 167 -16.33 13.59 3.90
CA SER A 167 -15.52 14.50 3.09
C SER A 167 -16.11 14.75 1.70
N TYR A 168 -16.87 13.81 1.13
CA TYR A 168 -17.55 14.01 -0.15
C TYR A 168 -18.63 15.11 -0.11
N LEU A 169 -19.23 15.32 1.06
CA LEU A 169 -20.32 16.29 1.29
C LEU A 169 -19.80 17.69 1.67
N VAL A 170 -18.57 17.80 2.18
CA VAL A 170 -17.98 19.07 2.63
C VAL A 170 -17.29 19.79 1.47
N VAL A 171 -18.08 20.57 0.73
CA VAL A 171 -17.72 21.28 -0.52
C VAL A 171 -16.43 22.12 -0.43
N ASN A 172 -16.05 22.61 0.76
CA ASN A 172 -15.04 23.67 0.93
C ASN A 172 -13.66 23.22 1.48
N LYS A 173 -13.37 21.91 1.65
CA LYS A 173 -12.06 21.43 2.16
C LYS A 173 -11.17 20.68 1.14
N LEU A 174 -11.48 20.78 -0.15
CA LEU A 174 -10.82 20.03 -1.24
C LEU A 174 -9.60 20.71 -1.88
N LYS A 175 -8.95 21.67 -1.20
CA LYS A 175 -7.71 22.29 -1.68
C LYS A 175 -6.46 21.41 -1.46
N ASN A 176 -6.59 20.40 -0.59
CA ASN A 176 -5.49 19.67 0.05
C ASN A 176 -5.80 18.16 0.07
N THR A 177 -5.57 17.46 -1.07
CA THR A 177 -5.78 16.01 -1.21
C THR A 177 -4.87 15.40 -2.28
N SER A 178 -4.44 14.14 -2.10
CA SER A 178 -3.71 13.33 -3.10
C SER A 178 -4.43 13.25 -4.46
N LYS A 179 -3.69 13.06 -5.57
CA LYS A 179 -4.29 12.96 -6.91
C LYS A 179 -5.21 11.75 -7.00
N ASN A 180 -4.88 10.60 -6.42
CA ASN A 180 -5.78 9.44 -6.39
C ASN A 180 -7.14 9.77 -5.74
N TYR A 181 -7.16 10.45 -4.58
CA TYR A 181 -8.42 10.91 -3.99
C TYR A 181 -9.10 11.98 -4.86
N ALA A 182 -8.35 12.94 -5.43
CA ALA A 182 -8.90 13.98 -6.29
C ALA A 182 -9.47 13.41 -7.61
N GLN A 183 -8.88 12.36 -8.15
CA GLN A 183 -9.35 11.62 -9.34
C GLN A 183 -10.63 10.86 -9.01
N GLN A 184 -10.66 10.10 -7.90
CA GLN A 184 -11.88 9.44 -7.44
C GLN A 184 -12.99 10.45 -7.13
N TYR A 185 -12.68 11.54 -6.42
CA TYR A 185 -13.64 12.60 -6.13
C TYR A 185 -14.17 13.26 -7.40
N SER A 186 -13.29 13.62 -8.35
CA SER A 186 -13.69 14.19 -9.64
C SER A 186 -14.52 13.21 -10.47
N PHE A 187 -14.13 11.93 -10.48
CA PHE A 187 -14.87 10.85 -11.11
C PHE A 187 -16.27 10.77 -10.52
N VAL A 188 -16.41 10.65 -9.20
CA VAL A 188 -17.71 10.57 -8.53
C VAL A 188 -18.54 11.81 -8.80
N LYS A 189 -17.98 13.02 -8.64
CA LYS A 189 -18.66 14.29 -8.89
C LYS A 189 -19.16 14.42 -10.34
N ASN A 190 -18.45 13.83 -11.31
CA ASN A 190 -18.87 13.78 -12.71
C ASN A 190 -19.96 12.71 -12.98
N HIS A 191 -20.13 11.73 -12.08
CA HIS A 191 -21.11 10.65 -12.21
C HIS A 191 -22.37 10.86 -11.36
N VAL A 192 -22.29 11.52 -10.20
CA VAL A 192 -23.42 11.69 -9.26
C VAL A 192 -23.33 13.02 -8.50
N ASN A 193 -24.48 13.66 -8.32
CA ASN A 193 -24.63 14.85 -7.48
C ASN A 193 -24.67 14.46 -5.99
N ILE A 194 -23.49 14.14 -5.41
CA ILE A 194 -23.37 13.71 -4.01
C ILE A 194 -23.96 14.75 -3.02
N GLN A 195 -23.93 16.04 -3.37
CA GLN A 195 -24.45 17.12 -2.52
C GLN A 195 -25.96 17.03 -2.27
N ALA A 196 -26.70 16.31 -3.14
CA ALA A 196 -28.13 16.03 -2.95
C ALA A 196 -28.41 14.84 -2.01
N MET A 197 -27.39 14.10 -1.56
CA MET A 197 -27.55 12.91 -0.72
C MET A 197 -27.97 13.27 0.71
N LYS A 198 -28.93 12.51 1.25
CA LYS A 198 -29.42 12.63 2.63
C LYS A 198 -28.97 11.43 3.45
N LEU A 199 -28.18 11.64 4.49
CA LEU A 199 -27.72 10.58 5.40
C LEU A 199 -28.77 10.21 6.47
N ASN A 200 -30.03 10.07 6.04
CA ASN A 200 -31.20 9.91 6.92
C ASN A 200 -31.60 8.44 7.10
N TYR A 201 -30.63 7.53 7.20
CA TYR A 201 -30.85 6.08 7.39
C TYR A 201 -30.07 5.58 8.60
N LYS A 202 -30.48 4.42 9.13
CA LYS A 202 -29.75 3.71 10.19
C LYS A 202 -28.85 2.63 9.59
N GLN A 203 -27.68 2.44 10.18
CA GLN A 203 -26.83 1.28 9.91
C GLN A 203 -26.94 0.25 11.04
N ASN A 204 -27.15 -1.01 10.69
CA ASN A 204 -27.05 -2.14 11.60
C ASN A 204 -25.78 -2.92 11.27
N ILE A 205 -24.98 -3.28 12.26
CA ILE A 205 -23.77 -4.11 12.09
C ILE A 205 -23.87 -5.30 13.03
N THR A 206 -23.75 -6.51 12.46
CA THR A 206 -23.60 -7.78 13.18
C THR A 206 -22.29 -8.42 12.74
N VAL A 207 -21.38 -8.70 13.68
CA VAL A 207 -20.13 -9.43 13.43
C VAL A 207 -20.19 -10.76 14.17
N ILE A 208 -19.99 -11.85 13.44
CA ILE A 208 -19.92 -13.21 13.94
C ILE A 208 -18.48 -13.70 13.76
N ILE A 209 -17.74 -13.77 14.86
CA ILE A 209 -16.35 -14.21 14.87
C ILE A 209 -16.32 -15.71 15.18
N ASN A 210 -15.66 -16.50 14.33
CA ASN A 210 -15.43 -17.93 14.56
C ASN A 210 -13.93 -18.22 14.43
N MET A 211 -13.25 -18.42 15.55
CA MET A 211 -11.81 -18.72 15.59
C MET A 211 -11.54 -20.17 16.02
N GLN A 212 -10.39 -20.72 15.62
CA GLN A 212 -9.93 -22.03 16.12
C GLN A 212 -9.48 -21.96 17.60
N LYS A 213 -9.02 -20.79 18.03
CA LYS A 213 -8.54 -20.50 19.38
C LYS A 213 -9.55 -19.58 20.09
N PRO A 214 -9.71 -19.67 21.42
CA PRO A 214 -10.65 -18.83 22.13
C PRO A 214 -10.32 -17.34 21.98
N ILE A 215 -11.34 -16.55 21.69
CA ILE A 215 -11.27 -15.09 21.68
C ILE A 215 -11.21 -14.65 23.15
N THR A 216 -10.20 -13.84 23.48
CA THR A 216 -10.00 -13.29 24.83
C THR A 216 -10.09 -11.77 24.87
N TYR A 217 -10.22 -11.12 23.71
CA TYR A 217 -10.38 -9.67 23.62
C TYR A 217 -11.29 -9.28 22.46
N ALA A 218 -12.20 -8.32 22.68
CA ALA A 218 -12.95 -7.64 21.62
C ALA A 218 -13.40 -6.24 22.07
N LYS A 219 -12.93 -5.17 21.41
CA LYS A 219 -13.37 -3.78 21.66
C LYS A 219 -13.45 -3.00 20.34
N SER A 220 -14.39 -2.05 20.26
CA SER A 220 -14.47 -1.09 19.16
C SER A 220 -14.00 0.30 19.63
N PRO A 221 -13.03 0.93 18.95
CA PRO A 221 -12.61 2.31 19.23
C PRO A 221 -13.59 3.35 18.67
N THR A 222 -14.51 2.96 17.79
CA THR A 222 -15.39 3.88 17.04
C THR A 222 -16.86 3.81 17.46
N HIS A 223 -17.32 2.66 17.96
CA HIS A 223 -18.72 2.37 18.24
C HIS A 223 -18.90 1.69 19.61
N SER A 224 -20.06 1.90 20.23
CA SER A 224 -20.50 1.10 21.37
C SER A 224 -21.00 -0.26 20.85
N ILE A 225 -20.54 -1.35 21.46
CA ILE A 225 -20.87 -2.72 21.02
C ILE A 225 -21.44 -3.55 22.16
N VAL A 226 -22.30 -4.51 21.81
CA VAL A 226 -22.89 -5.50 22.72
C VAL A 226 -22.42 -6.89 22.28
N LEU A 227 -22.11 -7.74 23.25
CA LEU A 227 -21.73 -9.15 23.04
C LEU A 227 -22.87 -10.05 23.50
N ASN A 228 -23.20 -11.09 22.73
CA ASN A 228 -24.18 -12.09 23.16
C ASN A 228 -23.54 -13.14 24.10
N SER A 229 -23.28 -12.73 25.34
CA SER A 229 -23.15 -13.60 26.52
C SER A 229 -23.81 -12.91 27.71
N ASP A 230 -24.41 -13.67 28.63
CA ASP A 230 -25.36 -13.18 29.65
C ASP A 230 -24.74 -12.33 30.78
N ILE A 231 -24.18 -11.15 30.47
CA ILE A 231 -23.61 -10.25 31.49
C ILE A 231 -24.05 -8.79 31.31
N ASN A 232 -24.90 -8.34 32.23
CA ASN A 232 -25.08 -6.92 32.55
C ASN A 232 -23.76 -6.35 33.08
N VAL A 233 -23.04 -5.52 32.31
CA VAL A 233 -21.98 -4.65 32.85
C VAL A 233 -22.18 -3.22 32.35
N LYS A 234 -22.31 -2.28 33.29
CA LYS A 234 -22.53 -0.85 33.03
C LYS A 234 -21.24 -0.06 32.71
N GLU A 235 -20.16 -0.75 32.37
CA GLU A 235 -18.84 -0.16 32.17
C GLU A 235 -18.25 -0.59 30.82
N LYS A 236 -17.47 0.31 30.20
CA LYS A 236 -16.96 0.18 28.82
C LYS A 236 -15.79 -0.80 28.68
N GLN A 237 -15.80 -1.87 29.46
CA GLN A 237 -14.73 -2.85 29.58
C GLN A 237 -15.36 -4.23 29.75
N ILE A 238 -15.42 -4.98 28.66
CA ILE A 238 -15.84 -6.38 28.69
C ILE A 238 -14.57 -7.23 28.66
N ASP A 239 -14.20 -7.74 29.83
CA ASP A 239 -13.22 -8.81 29.95
C ASP A 239 -13.93 -10.14 29.72
N LEU A 240 -13.42 -10.97 28.81
CA LEU A 240 -14.07 -12.24 28.44
C LEU A 240 -13.75 -13.31 29.49
N GLN A 241 -14.42 -13.21 30.64
CA GLN A 241 -14.28 -14.13 31.80
C GLN A 241 -14.44 -15.62 31.43
N THR A 242 -15.11 -15.92 30.32
CA THR A 242 -15.06 -17.23 29.67
C THR A 242 -14.54 -17.08 28.23
N PRO A 243 -13.38 -17.65 27.89
CA PRO A 243 -12.87 -17.63 26.51
C PRO A 243 -13.78 -18.44 25.58
N GLN A 244 -14.27 -17.83 24.49
CA GLN A 244 -15.17 -18.48 23.53
C GLN A 244 -14.56 -18.52 22.11
N ASN A 245 -14.69 -19.66 21.43
CA ASN A 245 -14.26 -19.80 20.02
C ASN A 245 -15.20 -19.07 19.04
N GLN A 246 -16.44 -18.78 19.47
CA GLN A 246 -17.42 -18.03 18.72
C GLN A 246 -17.84 -16.80 19.51
N LEU A 247 -17.95 -15.64 18.86
CA LEU A 247 -18.44 -14.41 19.46
C LEU A 247 -19.38 -13.69 18.50
N ILE A 248 -20.55 -13.26 18.99
CA ILE A 248 -21.50 -12.44 18.22
C ILE A 248 -21.51 -11.04 18.81
N ILE A 249 -21.23 -10.06 17.97
CA ILE A 249 -21.12 -8.64 18.29
C ILE A 249 -22.19 -7.88 17.51
N THR A 250 -22.92 -7.00 18.19
CA THR A 250 -23.87 -6.06 17.58
C THR A 250 -23.56 -4.63 18.02
N LEU A 251 -24.09 -3.64 17.31
CA LEU A 251 -24.09 -2.26 17.79
C LEU A 251 -25.02 -2.12 18.99
N ASP A 252 -24.60 -1.36 20.01
CA ASP A 252 -25.51 -0.91 21.06
C ASP A 252 -26.58 0.01 20.47
N THR A 253 -27.84 -0.42 20.58
CA THR A 253 -29.02 0.29 20.04
C THR A 253 -29.57 1.35 20.97
N ASN A 254 -29.06 1.45 22.21
CA ASN A 254 -29.48 2.47 23.18
C ASN A 254 -28.95 3.88 22.84
N ASP A 255 -27.92 3.97 22.01
CA ASP A 255 -27.33 5.21 21.53
C ASP A 255 -27.71 5.48 20.05
N PRO A 256 -28.57 6.48 19.77
CA PRO A 256 -28.93 6.82 18.39
C PRO A 256 -27.77 7.31 17.52
N GLU A 257 -26.73 7.92 18.10
CA GLU A 257 -25.53 8.36 17.35
C GLU A 257 -24.64 7.18 16.96
N ASN A 258 -24.73 6.07 17.70
CA ASN A 258 -24.02 4.82 17.38
C ASN A 258 -24.59 4.13 16.12
N MET A 259 -25.87 4.36 15.81
CA MET A 259 -26.56 3.83 14.62
C MET A 259 -26.49 4.79 13.42
N ALA A 260 -25.85 5.95 13.56
CA ALA A 260 -25.72 6.95 12.51
C ALA A 260 -24.59 6.58 11.52
N PRO A 261 -24.78 6.74 10.21
CA PRO A 261 -23.83 6.30 9.19
C PRO A 261 -22.72 7.34 8.91
N ASN A 262 -22.32 8.09 9.95
CA ASN A 262 -21.44 9.26 9.85
C ASN A 262 -19.95 8.98 10.14
N LYS A 263 -19.61 7.73 10.50
CA LYS A 263 -18.26 7.28 10.85
C LYS A 263 -18.06 5.83 10.41
N LYS A 264 -16.82 5.46 10.08
CA LYS A 264 -16.42 4.07 9.83
C LYS A 264 -16.51 3.22 11.09
N PHE A 265 -16.81 1.92 10.94
CA PHE A 265 -16.79 0.95 12.03
C PHE A 265 -15.43 0.25 12.07
N GLU A 266 -14.81 0.25 13.24
CA GLU A 266 -13.59 -0.48 13.53
C GLU A 266 -13.84 -1.43 14.70
N LEU A 267 -13.25 -2.63 14.64
CA LEU A 267 -13.29 -3.62 15.71
C LEU A 267 -11.89 -4.24 15.85
N LEU A 268 -11.36 -4.20 17.07
CA LEU A 268 -10.11 -4.86 17.46
C LEU A 268 -10.45 -6.09 18.30
N PHE A 269 -9.96 -7.26 17.91
CA PHE A 269 -10.15 -8.49 18.68
C PHE A 269 -8.88 -9.36 18.68
N SER A 270 -8.76 -10.24 19.67
CA SER A 270 -7.57 -11.08 19.84
C SER A 270 -7.85 -12.36 20.62
N SER A 271 -6.84 -13.23 20.63
CA SER A 271 -6.73 -14.47 21.40
C SER A 271 -5.34 -14.54 22.03
N ASN A 272 -5.19 -15.21 23.17
CA ASN A 272 -3.87 -15.35 23.84
C ASN A 272 -2.79 -15.96 22.92
N ASP A 273 -3.19 -16.75 21.94
CA ASP A 273 -2.34 -17.42 20.95
C ASP A 273 -2.27 -16.69 19.59
N VAL A 274 -2.62 -15.39 19.50
CA VAL A 274 -2.73 -14.66 18.21
C VAL A 274 -1.43 -14.67 17.37
N ASN A 275 -0.27 -14.78 18.01
CA ASN A 275 1.03 -14.86 17.35
C ASN A 275 1.50 -16.30 17.05
N ASN A 276 0.77 -17.32 17.49
CA ASN A 276 1.09 -18.70 17.14
C ASN A 276 0.66 -18.97 15.69
N PRO A 277 1.46 -19.73 14.91
CA PRO A 277 1.07 -20.13 13.58
C PRO A 277 -0.19 -20.99 13.66
N TYR A 278 -1.15 -20.74 12.78
CA TYR A 278 -2.33 -21.59 12.63
C TYR A 278 -2.53 -21.93 11.16
N ALA A 279 -3.31 -22.97 10.92
CA ALA A 279 -3.68 -23.35 9.57
C ALA A 279 -5.13 -23.79 9.48
N ILE A 280 -5.75 -23.47 8.36
CA ILE A 280 -7.08 -23.92 7.98
C ILE A 280 -6.96 -24.82 6.78
N LEU A 281 -7.49 -26.02 6.90
CA LEU A 281 -7.70 -26.91 5.77
C LEU A 281 -9.17 -26.84 5.33
N SER A 282 -9.37 -26.49 4.07
CA SER A 282 -10.67 -26.39 3.42
C SER A 282 -10.73 -27.29 2.19
N HIS A 283 -11.94 -27.71 1.84
CA HIS A 283 -12.25 -28.33 0.55
C HIS A 283 -13.40 -27.62 -0.15
N THR A 284 -13.44 -27.74 -1.46
CA THR A 284 -14.58 -27.34 -2.31
C THR A 284 -15.27 -28.57 -2.89
N ASN A 285 -16.59 -28.49 -3.05
CA ASN A 285 -17.41 -29.44 -3.80
C ASN A 285 -17.85 -28.86 -5.16
N ASN A 286 -17.25 -27.76 -5.61
CA ASN A 286 -17.43 -27.18 -6.93
C ASN A 286 -16.81 -28.10 -8.00
N ASP A 287 -17.64 -28.61 -8.90
CA ASP A 287 -17.23 -29.53 -9.95
C ASP A 287 -16.24 -28.93 -10.96
N ALA A 288 -16.19 -27.59 -11.07
CA ALA A 288 -15.18 -26.91 -11.87
C ALA A 288 -13.78 -26.98 -11.25
N LEU A 289 -13.67 -27.15 -9.93
CA LEU A 289 -12.42 -27.18 -9.17
C LEU A 289 -11.98 -28.60 -8.76
N GLN A 290 -12.51 -29.66 -9.39
CA GLN A 290 -12.18 -31.06 -9.00
C GLN A 290 -10.67 -31.39 -9.03
N HIS A 291 -9.89 -30.72 -9.89
CA HIS A 291 -8.43 -30.84 -9.94
C HIS A 291 -7.73 -30.16 -8.76
N ILE A 292 -8.35 -29.13 -8.16
CA ILE A 292 -7.87 -28.33 -7.02
C ILE A 292 -8.88 -28.44 -5.87
N LYS A 293 -9.05 -29.65 -5.33
CA LYS A 293 -10.05 -29.91 -4.28
C LYS A 293 -9.73 -29.19 -2.97
N TYR A 294 -8.47 -29.16 -2.55
CA TYR A 294 -8.08 -28.72 -1.21
C TYR A 294 -7.32 -27.40 -1.23
N CYS A 295 -7.60 -26.56 -0.22
CA CYS A 295 -6.82 -25.36 0.08
C CYS A 295 -6.39 -25.40 1.55
N ALA A 296 -5.08 -25.44 1.77
CA ALA A 296 -4.46 -25.19 3.07
C ALA A 296 -4.05 -23.72 3.15
N THR A 297 -4.67 -22.95 4.04
CA THR A 297 -4.28 -21.57 4.34
C THR A 297 -3.48 -21.59 5.64
N LEU A 298 -2.17 -21.31 5.55
CA LEU A 298 -1.28 -21.14 6.70
C LEU A 298 -1.18 -19.64 6.99
N THR A 299 -1.46 -19.23 8.24
CA THR A 299 -1.29 -17.84 8.66
C THR A 299 -0.42 -17.74 9.91
N LEU A 300 0.44 -16.73 9.93
CA LEU A 300 1.37 -16.43 11.01
C LEU A 300 1.43 -14.92 11.23
N ILE A 301 1.29 -14.49 12.48
CA ILE A 301 1.61 -13.13 12.93
C ILE A 301 2.86 -13.24 13.81
N PRO A 302 4.08 -13.02 13.28
CA PRO A 302 5.30 -13.22 14.07
C PRO A 302 5.31 -12.30 15.30
N LYS A 303 5.73 -12.82 16.45
CA LYS A 303 5.75 -12.06 17.70
C LYS A 303 6.98 -11.14 17.76
N PHE A 304 6.76 -9.83 17.71
CA PHE A 304 7.79 -8.79 17.82
C PHE A 304 7.77 -8.06 19.19
N ASN A 305 6.74 -8.26 20.01
CA ASN A 305 6.56 -7.60 21.30
C ASN A 305 5.81 -8.47 22.32
N GLU A 306 5.91 -8.11 23.61
CA GLU A 306 5.29 -8.85 24.74
C GLU A 306 4.38 -7.96 25.61
N PHE A 307 3.80 -6.89 25.05
CA PHE A 307 2.96 -5.98 25.83
C PHE A 307 1.69 -6.65 26.34
N PRO A 308 1.21 -6.29 27.55
CA PRO A 308 -0.16 -6.56 27.95
C PRO A 308 -1.15 -5.94 26.94
N ILE A 309 -2.20 -6.68 26.61
CA ILE A 309 -3.12 -6.32 25.53
C ILE A 309 -3.90 -5.02 25.82
N ASP A 310 -4.25 -4.76 27.08
CA ASP A 310 -4.92 -3.51 27.45
C ASP A 310 -3.96 -2.31 27.40
N ASP A 311 -2.68 -2.45 27.73
CA ASP A 311 -1.69 -1.37 27.56
C ASP A 311 -1.54 -1.00 26.08
N ALA A 312 -1.56 -2.00 25.18
CA ALA A 312 -1.52 -1.77 23.75
C ALA A 312 -2.78 -1.05 23.24
N TYR A 313 -3.97 -1.41 23.73
CA TYR A 313 -5.22 -0.72 23.40
C TYR A 313 -5.28 0.70 23.96
N GLN A 314 -4.89 0.91 25.23
CA GLN A 314 -4.84 2.24 25.82
C GLN A 314 -3.82 3.13 25.12
N SER A 315 -2.68 2.57 24.70
CA SER A 315 -1.70 3.29 23.86
C SER A 315 -2.33 3.76 22.56
N TYR A 316 -3.08 2.90 21.85
CA TYR A 316 -3.83 3.27 20.65
C TYR A 316 -4.86 4.39 20.90
N ILE A 317 -5.75 4.22 21.89
CA ILE A 317 -6.81 5.19 22.20
C ILE A 317 -6.22 6.54 22.63
N ASN A 318 -5.13 6.55 23.39
CA ASN A 318 -4.43 7.77 23.80
C ASN A 318 -3.52 8.35 22.70
N GLY A 319 -3.41 7.69 21.54
CA GLY A 319 -2.52 8.09 20.44
C GLY A 319 -1.04 8.09 20.82
N LEU A 320 -0.63 7.34 21.85
CA LEU A 320 0.76 7.18 22.26
C LEU A 320 1.31 5.92 21.58
N ASN A 321 2.38 6.05 20.80
CA ASN A 321 2.94 4.89 20.10
C ASN A 321 3.90 4.11 21.02
N LEU A 322 3.79 2.77 21.02
CA LEU A 322 4.51 1.81 21.88
C LEU A 322 6.04 1.73 21.65
N SER A 323 6.64 2.72 20.99
CA SER A 323 8.08 2.73 20.66
C SER A 323 9.00 2.88 21.89
N GLN A 324 8.43 3.06 23.08
CA GLN A 324 9.17 3.14 24.35
C GLN A 324 9.74 1.79 24.83
N TYR A 325 9.23 0.65 24.33
CA TYR A 325 9.71 -0.67 24.74
C TYR A 325 9.97 -1.66 23.60
N SER A 326 9.65 -1.31 22.35
CA SER A 326 10.37 -1.95 21.25
C SER A 326 11.77 -1.33 21.19
N LYS A 327 12.82 -2.17 21.23
CA LYS A 327 14.14 -1.79 20.73
C LYS A 327 13.95 -1.15 19.33
N ILE A 328 14.83 -0.23 18.93
CA ILE A 328 14.76 0.42 17.61
C ILE A 328 15.68 -0.33 16.63
N GLN A 329 15.27 -0.43 15.35
CA GLN A 329 16.12 -0.98 14.29
C GLN A 329 17.34 -0.06 14.08
N LYS A 330 18.54 -0.54 14.45
CA LYS A 330 19.81 0.10 14.05
C LYS A 330 19.99 -0.03 12.54
N GLY A 331 20.57 0.99 11.92
CA GLY A 331 20.72 1.05 10.47
C GLY A 331 21.39 2.32 9.97
N CYS A 332 21.58 2.36 8.65
CA CYS A 332 22.07 3.50 7.90
C CYS A 332 20.88 4.26 7.27
N TYR A 333 20.90 5.59 7.33
CA TYR A 333 19.83 6.47 6.85
C TYR A 333 20.34 7.40 5.74
N LEU A 334 19.96 7.13 4.49
CA LEU A 334 20.36 7.95 3.33
C LEU A 334 19.20 8.83 2.87
N PHE A 335 19.39 10.15 2.84
CA PHE A 335 18.38 11.09 2.39
C PHE A 335 18.71 11.61 0.98
N PHE A 336 17.96 11.15 -0.01
CA PHE A 336 18.05 11.65 -1.38
C PHE A 336 17.11 12.84 -1.54
N ILE A 337 17.67 14.04 -1.71
CA ILE A 337 16.90 15.28 -1.86
C ILE A 337 17.03 15.84 -3.27
N ASP A 338 15.88 15.96 -3.93
CA ASP A 338 15.76 16.55 -5.26
C ASP A 338 15.94 18.07 -5.19
N ARG A 339 16.90 18.57 -5.98
CA ARG A 339 17.21 20.00 -6.17
C ARG A 339 17.12 20.40 -7.65
N SER A 340 16.36 19.64 -8.44
CA SER A 340 16.01 20.03 -9.81
C SER A 340 15.19 21.33 -9.85
N GLY A 341 15.18 22.02 -11.00
CA GLY A 341 14.48 23.29 -11.14
C GLY A 341 12.96 23.22 -10.93
N SER A 342 12.33 22.05 -11.07
CA SER A 342 10.90 21.86 -10.76
C SER A 342 10.59 21.96 -9.26
N MET A 343 11.61 21.80 -8.41
CA MET A 343 11.51 21.96 -6.95
C MET A 343 11.55 23.42 -6.48
N GLU A 344 11.66 24.42 -7.37
CA GLU A 344 11.74 25.84 -7.00
C GLU A 344 10.57 26.31 -6.10
N GLY A 345 10.86 27.25 -5.20
CA GLY A 345 9.87 27.87 -4.31
C GLY A 345 9.40 26.94 -3.19
N ILE A 346 8.10 26.68 -3.10
CA ILE A 346 7.52 25.99 -1.93
C ILE A 346 7.89 24.50 -1.84
N ARG A 347 8.31 23.86 -2.94
CA ARG A 347 8.65 22.43 -2.95
C ARG A 347 10.00 22.17 -2.27
N ILE A 348 11.05 22.93 -2.60
CA ILE A 348 12.36 22.82 -1.96
C ILE A 348 12.28 23.20 -0.47
N GLU A 349 11.51 24.21 -0.10
CA GLU A 349 11.29 24.55 1.33
C GLU A 349 10.59 23.41 2.09
N LYS A 350 9.60 22.72 1.49
CA LYS A 350 9.02 21.52 2.08
C LYS A 350 9.98 20.34 2.16
N ALA A 351 10.86 20.18 1.17
CA ALA A 351 11.90 19.16 1.19
C ALA A 351 12.89 19.41 2.35
N LYS A 352 13.33 20.67 2.52
CA LYS A 352 14.19 21.12 3.62
C LYS A 352 13.55 20.90 4.99
N GLN A 353 12.30 21.34 5.17
CA GLN A 353 11.54 21.11 6.41
C GLN A 353 11.37 19.61 6.73
N SER A 354 11.04 18.81 5.72
CA SER A 354 10.89 17.35 5.87
C SER A 354 12.22 16.70 6.26
N LEU A 355 13.31 17.10 5.62
CA LEU A 355 14.66 16.60 5.90
C LEU A 355 15.16 16.98 7.31
N ILE A 356 14.91 18.21 7.76
CA ILE A 356 15.23 18.63 9.14
C ILE A 356 14.43 17.78 10.15
N LEU A 357 13.13 17.54 9.90
CA LEU A 357 12.31 16.69 10.77
C LEU A 357 12.78 15.22 10.76
N PHE A 358 13.18 14.68 9.60
CA PHE A 358 13.82 13.37 9.51
C PHE A 358 15.10 13.31 10.37
N LEU A 359 16.04 14.23 10.15
CA LEU A 359 17.33 14.29 10.85
C LEU A 359 17.16 14.44 12.38
N LYS A 360 16.26 15.31 12.85
CA LYS A 360 15.99 15.48 14.28
C LYS A 360 15.37 14.21 14.90
N SER A 361 14.58 13.46 14.14
CA SER A 361 13.87 12.26 14.61
C SER A 361 14.69 10.96 14.56
N LEU A 362 15.90 10.97 14.01
CA LEU A 362 16.77 9.78 13.95
C LEU A 362 17.13 9.24 15.34
N PRO A 363 17.33 7.91 15.50
CA PRO A 363 17.84 7.32 16.73
C PRO A 363 19.34 7.61 16.92
N GLU A 364 19.80 7.65 18.18
CA GLU A 364 21.23 7.90 18.51
C GLU A 364 22.19 6.86 17.87
N ASP A 365 21.81 5.59 17.87
CA ASP A 365 22.64 4.48 17.40
C ASP A 365 22.49 4.24 15.87
N CYS A 366 22.67 5.28 15.05
CA CYS A 366 22.62 5.14 13.58
C CYS A 366 23.71 5.93 12.85
N THR A 367 23.90 5.59 11.58
CA THR A 367 24.68 6.37 10.61
C THR A 367 23.75 7.04 9.61
N PHE A 368 24.15 8.18 9.05
CA PHE A 368 23.37 8.87 8.04
C PHE A 368 24.22 9.63 7.01
N ASN A 369 23.60 9.97 5.88
CA ASN A 369 24.15 10.90 4.89
C ASN A 369 23.01 11.58 4.12
N VAL A 370 23.29 12.74 3.53
CA VAL A 370 22.37 13.46 2.64
C VAL A 370 22.99 13.51 1.26
N ILE A 371 22.21 13.15 0.24
CA ILE A 371 22.62 13.06 -1.15
C ILE A 371 21.69 13.99 -1.94
N SER A 372 22.19 15.16 -2.30
CA SER A 372 21.49 16.05 -3.22
C SER A 372 21.56 15.47 -4.63
N PHE A 373 20.48 15.58 -5.40
CA PHE A 373 20.50 15.20 -6.80
C PHE A 373 19.68 16.14 -7.70
N GLY A 374 20.07 16.17 -8.97
CA GLY A 374 19.38 16.79 -10.08
C GLY A 374 19.90 16.17 -11.38
N SER A 375 20.50 16.98 -12.25
CA SER A 375 21.37 16.50 -13.33
C SER A 375 22.67 15.90 -12.79
N ASP A 376 23.17 16.41 -11.66
CA ASP A 376 24.33 15.89 -10.94
C ASP A 376 23.98 15.41 -9.53
N VAL A 377 24.92 14.73 -8.88
CA VAL A 377 24.73 14.09 -7.57
C VAL A 377 25.84 14.56 -6.64
N GLU A 378 25.45 15.18 -5.52
CA GLU A 378 26.36 15.73 -4.52
C GLU A 378 26.10 15.03 -3.17
N LYS A 379 27.14 14.54 -2.50
CA LYS A 379 27.01 14.01 -1.14
C LYS A 379 27.41 15.07 -0.11
N MET A 380 26.65 15.17 0.97
CA MET A 380 26.98 16.01 2.13
C MET A 380 28.24 15.51 2.86
N PHE A 381 28.44 14.19 2.91
CA PHE A 381 29.64 13.55 3.41
C PHE A 381 30.12 12.49 2.39
N ASP A 382 31.44 12.31 2.24
CA ASP A 382 31.98 11.29 1.32
C ASP A 382 31.54 9.87 1.70
N ILE A 383 31.49 9.61 3.02
CA ILE A 383 31.02 8.39 3.68
C ILE A 383 29.99 8.74 4.76
N GLU A 384 29.11 7.79 5.06
CA GLU A 384 28.05 7.90 6.06
C GLU A 384 28.63 8.21 7.45
N GLN A 385 28.06 9.20 8.14
CA GLN A 385 28.54 9.68 9.43
C GLN A 385 27.70 9.16 10.59
N ALA A 386 28.33 8.93 11.75
CA ALA A 386 27.61 8.62 12.98
C ALA A 386 26.70 9.79 13.39
N TYR A 387 25.48 9.49 13.80
CA TYR A 387 24.51 10.49 14.22
C TYR A 387 24.82 11.03 15.63
N ASN A 388 25.15 12.31 15.71
CA ASN A 388 25.44 13.02 16.96
C ASN A 388 25.15 14.53 16.81
N GLN A 389 25.30 15.31 17.88
CA GLN A 389 24.97 16.74 17.84
C GLN A 389 25.80 17.56 16.84
N HIS A 390 27.08 17.23 16.67
CA HIS A 390 27.95 17.93 15.72
C HIS A 390 27.53 17.65 14.28
N THR A 391 27.37 16.37 13.91
CA THR A 391 26.96 15.97 12.57
C THR A 391 25.54 16.42 12.24
N LEU A 392 24.62 16.42 13.22
CA LEU A 392 23.28 16.99 13.09
C LEU A 392 23.31 18.50 12.82
N ASN A 393 24.07 19.28 13.59
CA ASN A 393 24.18 20.73 13.40
C ASN A 393 24.77 21.10 12.02
N GLN A 394 25.82 20.38 11.61
CA GLN A 394 26.42 20.55 10.28
C GLN A 394 25.40 20.25 9.16
N ALA A 395 24.64 19.15 9.29
CA ALA A 395 23.62 18.77 8.32
C ALA A 395 22.47 19.79 8.24
N ILE A 396 21.93 20.25 9.38
CA ILE A 396 20.85 21.25 9.42
C ILE A 396 21.29 22.55 8.73
N LYS A 397 22.50 23.05 9.02
CA LYS A 397 23.02 24.27 8.38
C LYS A 397 23.08 24.14 6.87
N GLN A 398 23.67 23.06 6.36
CA GLN A 398 23.76 22.84 4.91
C GLN A 398 22.37 22.67 4.27
N VAL A 399 21.43 22.00 4.93
CA VAL A 399 20.05 21.86 4.43
C VAL A 399 19.33 23.22 4.36
N GLN A 400 19.53 24.11 5.32
CA GLN A 400 18.97 25.47 5.29
C GLN A 400 19.49 26.28 4.09
N GLU A 401 20.74 26.06 3.67
CA GLU A 401 21.40 26.71 2.54
C GLU A 401 21.02 26.13 1.15
N MET A 402 20.30 24.99 1.08
CA MET A 402 19.91 24.34 -0.19
C MET A 402 18.91 25.16 -1.02
N ASN A 403 19.13 25.15 -2.34
CA ASN A 403 18.27 25.72 -3.38
C ASN A 403 17.96 24.69 -4.49
N ALA A 404 17.03 25.03 -5.39
CA ALA A 404 16.61 24.22 -6.53
C ALA A 404 17.48 24.52 -7.79
N ASP A 405 18.77 24.23 -7.70
CA ASP A 405 19.83 24.70 -8.60
C ASP A 405 20.64 23.57 -9.29
N LEU A 406 20.31 22.29 -9.07
CA LEU A 406 21.00 21.14 -9.68
C LEU A 406 20.49 20.74 -11.07
N GLY A 407 19.70 21.59 -11.73
CA GLY A 407 19.29 21.41 -13.13
C GLY A 407 18.07 20.51 -13.33
N GLY A 408 18.20 19.45 -14.12
CA GLY A 408 17.14 18.46 -14.37
C GLY A 408 17.02 17.41 -13.26
N THR A 409 16.41 16.26 -13.55
CA THR A 409 16.12 15.20 -12.56
C THR A 409 16.63 13.85 -13.08
N ASP A 410 17.55 13.19 -12.35
CA ASP A 410 18.04 11.84 -12.66
C ASP A 410 18.10 10.97 -11.39
N ILE A 411 16.96 10.39 -11.02
CA ILE A 411 16.80 9.48 -9.87
C ILE A 411 17.60 8.20 -10.11
N LEU A 412 17.75 7.78 -11.38
CA LEU A 412 18.50 6.57 -11.73
C LEU A 412 19.99 6.73 -11.38
N LYS A 413 20.61 7.85 -11.77
CA LYS A 413 22.00 8.21 -11.42
C LYS A 413 22.16 8.34 -9.90
N ALA A 414 21.23 9.03 -9.23
CA ALA A 414 21.25 9.20 -7.77
C ALA A 414 21.25 7.85 -7.03
N LEU A 415 20.30 6.95 -7.32
CA LEU A 415 20.23 5.63 -6.70
C LEU A 415 21.39 4.71 -7.10
N SER A 416 21.90 4.82 -8.34
CA SER A 416 23.04 4.00 -8.79
C SER A 416 24.34 4.36 -8.07
N GLN A 417 24.58 5.65 -7.83
CA GLN A 417 25.79 6.13 -7.17
C GLN A 417 25.68 6.08 -5.63
N GLY A 418 24.50 6.43 -5.08
CA GLY A 418 24.26 6.49 -3.65
C GLY A 418 23.96 5.12 -3.00
N ILE A 419 23.24 4.22 -3.69
CA ILE A 419 22.93 2.88 -3.18
C ILE A 419 23.66 1.81 -3.99
N TYR A 420 23.34 1.63 -5.26
CA TYR A 420 23.68 0.42 -6.03
C TYR A 420 25.11 0.43 -6.64
N ASN A 421 26.05 1.05 -5.94
CA ASN A 421 27.45 1.13 -6.32
C ASN A 421 28.20 -0.20 -6.03
N GLU A 422 29.51 -0.24 -6.35
CA GLU A 422 30.33 -1.43 -6.14
C GLU A 422 30.37 -1.89 -4.67
N ASN A 423 30.35 -0.97 -3.71
CA ASN A 423 30.42 -1.31 -2.28
C ASN A 423 29.17 -2.05 -1.85
N TYR A 424 27.98 -1.64 -2.32
CA TYR A 424 26.75 -2.39 -2.11
C TYR A 424 26.84 -3.81 -2.70
N GLN A 425 27.43 -3.99 -3.89
CA GLN A 425 27.61 -5.32 -4.49
C GLN A 425 28.61 -6.21 -3.75
N LYS A 426 29.68 -5.64 -3.18
CA LYS A 426 30.67 -6.33 -2.35
C LYS A 426 30.08 -6.70 -0.98
N ASN A 427 29.32 -5.79 -0.38
CA ASN A 427 28.74 -5.93 0.97
C ASN A 427 27.39 -6.69 0.98
N LYS A 428 27.34 -7.89 0.38
CA LYS A 428 26.12 -8.74 0.36
C LYS A 428 25.70 -9.30 1.72
N HIS A 429 26.55 -9.20 2.74
CA HIS A 429 26.33 -9.78 4.07
C HIS A 429 26.34 -8.75 5.20
N HIS A 430 26.18 -7.45 4.90
CA HIS A 430 26.00 -6.46 5.97
C HIS A 430 24.74 -6.76 6.78
N SER A 431 24.88 -6.77 8.11
CA SER A 431 23.78 -6.99 9.05
C SER A 431 22.93 -5.74 9.28
N GLU A 432 23.46 -4.56 8.93
CA GLU A 432 22.79 -3.28 9.09
C GLU A 432 21.69 -3.06 8.05
N THR A 433 20.59 -2.47 8.48
CA THR A 433 19.46 -2.15 7.60
C THR A 433 19.67 -0.77 6.98
N LEU A 434 19.58 -0.69 5.65
CA LEU A 434 19.67 0.55 4.89
C LEU A 434 18.27 1.11 4.67
N ASN A 435 18.00 2.30 5.21
CA ASN A 435 16.78 3.08 4.99
C ASN A 435 17.12 4.30 4.12
N ALA A 436 16.78 4.24 2.84
CA ALA A 436 16.87 5.37 1.93
C ALA A 436 15.54 6.12 1.87
N PHE A 437 15.57 7.46 1.89
CA PHE A 437 14.40 8.32 1.77
C PHE A 437 14.57 9.23 0.56
N LEU A 438 13.71 9.08 -0.44
CA LEU A 438 13.71 9.89 -1.67
C LEU A 438 12.65 10.99 -1.57
N LEU A 439 13.09 12.24 -1.50
CA LEU A 439 12.26 13.44 -1.49
C LEU A 439 12.34 14.07 -2.89
N THR A 440 11.26 14.02 -3.67
CA THR A 440 11.23 14.41 -5.09
C THR A 440 9.82 14.82 -5.51
N ASP A 441 9.68 15.63 -6.55
CA ASP A 441 8.39 15.81 -7.26
C ASP A 441 8.20 14.81 -8.41
N GLY A 442 9.13 13.87 -8.60
CA GLY A 442 8.91 12.66 -9.40
C GLY A 442 8.83 12.87 -10.91
N GLU A 443 9.44 13.94 -11.45
CA GLU A 443 9.56 14.21 -12.89
C GLU A 443 10.66 13.37 -13.57
N ASP A 444 10.58 12.02 -13.48
CA ASP A 444 11.52 11.09 -14.12
C ASP A 444 10.81 9.85 -14.73
N SER A 445 11.52 9.12 -15.61
CA SER A 445 11.08 7.97 -16.39
C SER A 445 11.02 6.67 -15.57
N PRO A 446 9.82 6.18 -15.16
CA PRO A 446 9.73 5.20 -14.07
C PRO A 446 10.31 3.81 -14.39
N GLN A 447 10.20 3.38 -15.65
CA GLN A 447 10.49 1.99 -16.06
C GLN A 447 11.93 1.55 -15.76
N LYS A 448 12.91 2.44 -15.99
CA LYS A 448 14.33 2.12 -15.77
C LYS A 448 14.68 2.10 -14.27
N ILE A 449 14.13 3.04 -13.50
CA ILE A 449 14.35 3.18 -12.06
C ILE A 449 13.77 1.97 -11.32
N ILE A 450 12.51 1.62 -11.61
CA ILE A 450 11.82 0.46 -11.00
C ILE A 450 12.59 -0.83 -11.30
N LYS A 451 13.10 -1.00 -12.53
CA LYS A 451 13.91 -2.16 -12.93
C LYS A 451 15.30 -2.20 -12.27
N LEU A 452 15.90 -1.04 -11.98
CA LEU A 452 17.16 -0.96 -11.22
C LEU A 452 16.96 -1.45 -9.79
N VAL A 453 15.92 -0.94 -9.11
CA VAL A 453 15.60 -1.34 -7.73
C VAL A 453 15.20 -2.81 -7.69
N SER A 454 14.25 -3.25 -8.52
CA SER A 454 13.76 -4.64 -8.50
C SER A 454 14.87 -5.68 -8.71
N LYS A 455 15.87 -5.38 -9.57
CA LYS A 455 16.99 -6.28 -9.85
C LYS A 455 18.01 -6.35 -8.70
N ASN A 456 18.15 -5.28 -7.91
CA ASN A 456 19.16 -5.17 -6.85
C ASN A 456 18.56 -5.25 -5.43
N GLN A 457 17.26 -5.54 -5.33
CA GLN A 457 16.53 -5.49 -4.08
C GLN A 457 17.01 -6.53 -3.08
N ARG A 458 17.14 -6.11 -1.82
CA ARG A 458 17.52 -6.96 -0.69
C ARG A 458 16.55 -6.77 0.47
N PRO A 459 16.37 -7.78 1.35
CA PRO A 459 15.54 -7.63 2.54
C PRO A 459 15.94 -6.44 3.43
N GLU A 460 17.24 -6.25 3.64
CA GLU A 460 17.81 -5.17 4.46
C GLU A 460 17.83 -3.78 3.80
N THR A 461 17.44 -3.65 2.52
CA THR A 461 17.39 -2.35 1.82
C THR A 461 15.95 -1.88 1.67
N ARG A 462 15.66 -0.70 2.21
CA ARG A 462 14.33 -0.10 2.27
C ARG A 462 14.36 1.29 1.62
N ILE A 463 13.51 1.53 0.63
CA ILE A 463 13.37 2.82 -0.06
C ILE A 463 12.01 3.41 0.28
N TYR A 464 12.03 4.48 1.07
CA TYR A 464 10.90 5.33 1.37
C TYR A 464 10.83 6.46 0.34
N THR A 465 9.63 6.87 -0.03
CA THR A 465 9.43 7.97 -0.97
C THR A 465 8.49 9.01 -0.39
N LEU A 466 8.88 10.27 -0.50
CA LEU A 466 8.07 11.44 -0.17
C LEU A 466 7.89 12.25 -1.46
N GLY A 467 6.78 12.01 -2.14
CA GLY A 467 6.41 12.74 -3.35
C GLY A 467 5.90 14.14 -3.00
N ILE A 468 6.59 15.18 -3.46
CA ILE A 468 6.33 16.58 -3.11
C ILE A 468 5.60 17.31 -4.25
N GLY A 469 4.62 18.11 -3.88
CA GLY A 469 3.83 18.94 -4.77
C GLY A 469 2.67 18.22 -5.45
N ASN A 470 1.66 19.00 -5.88
CA ASN A 470 0.44 18.44 -6.45
C ASN A 470 0.66 17.72 -7.79
N HIS A 471 1.80 17.95 -8.46
CA HIS A 471 2.10 17.39 -9.77
C HIS A 471 2.88 16.06 -9.72
N CYS A 472 3.26 15.58 -8.53
CA CYS A 472 4.10 14.39 -8.39
C CYS A 472 3.56 13.12 -9.07
N SER A 473 4.48 12.34 -9.68
CA SER A 473 4.18 11.06 -10.32
C SER A 473 3.90 9.97 -9.28
N GLU A 474 2.64 9.87 -8.80
CA GLU A 474 2.22 8.89 -7.79
C GLU A 474 2.62 7.46 -8.17
N TYR A 475 2.49 7.09 -9.46
CA TYR A 475 2.92 5.78 -9.96
C TYR A 475 4.42 5.51 -9.73
N LEU A 476 5.29 6.49 -9.98
CA LEU A 476 6.73 6.35 -9.74
C LEU A 476 7.01 6.16 -8.26
N VAL A 477 6.62 7.14 -7.42
CA VAL A 477 7.00 7.14 -6.00
C VAL A 477 6.37 5.97 -5.24
N GLN A 478 5.14 5.57 -5.57
CA GLN A 478 4.49 4.41 -4.95
C GLN A 478 5.13 3.10 -5.39
N THR A 479 5.28 2.85 -6.69
CA THR A 479 5.87 1.59 -7.18
C THR A 479 7.32 1.44 -6.73
N LEU A 480 8.08 2.54 -6.68
CA LEU A 480 9.46 2.56 -6.21
C LEU A 480 9.57 2.15 -4.73
N ALA A 481 8.67 2.65 -3.87
CA ALA A 481 8.64 2.27 -2.46
C ALA A 481 8.17 0.82 -2.24
N GLU A 482 7.16 0.37 -2.99
CA GLU A 482 6.66 -1.01 -2.94
C GLU A 482 7.74 -2.02 -3.33
N VAL A 483 8.40 -1.81 -4.46
CA VAL A 483 9.51 -2.66 -4.94
C VAL A 483 10.72 -2.52 -4.01
N GLY A 484 10.94 -1.33 -3.47
CA GLY A 484 12.03 -1.00 -2.57
C GLY A 484 11.83 -1.40 -1.11
N ASN A 485 10.88 -2.26 -0.73
CA ASN A 485 10.63 -2.67 0.67
C ASN A 485 10.27 -1.52 1.67
N GLY A 486 9.98 -0.32 1.19
CA GLY A 486 9.65 0.83 2.03
C GLY A 486 8.18 1.19 2.00
N LYS A 487 7.91 2.50 2.01
CA LYS A 487 6.57 3.09 2.09
C LYS A 487 6.57 4.44 1.37
N CYS A 488 5.44 4.79 0.77
CA CYS A 488 5.27 6.03 0.03
C CYS A 488 4.34 6.98 0.79
N GLN A 489 4.68 8.27 0.81
CA GLN A 489 3.78 9.35 1.19
C GLN A 489 3.82 10.47 0.15
N LEU A 490 2.72 11.23 0.07
CA LEU A 490 2.51 12.30 -0.91
C LEU A 490 2.12 13.59 -0.19
N VAL A 491 2.72 14.72 -0.57
CA VAL A 491 2.53 16.04 0.05
C VAL A 491 2.08 17.05 -1.00
N GLY A 492 0.80 17.43 -1.00
CA GLY A 492 0.34 18.56 -1.82
C GLY A 492 0.98 19.90 -1.41
N ASP A 493 1.02 20.87 -2.33
CA ASP A 493 1.74 22.15 -2.13
C ASP A 493 1.25 22.93 -0.89
N ASN A 494 0.01 22.74 -0.46
CA ASN A 494 -0.60 23.38 0.72
C ASN A 494 -0.90 22.40 1.88
N GLU A 495 -0.47 21.14 1.80
CA GLU A 495 -0.66 20.14 2.86
C GLU A 495 0.45 20.15 3.92
N ASP A 496 0.13 19.78 5.15
CA ASP A 496 1.13 19.48 6.18
C ASP A 496 2.00 18.27 5.77
N ILE A 497 3.29 18.35 6.11
CA ILE A 497 4.31 17.32 5.92
C ILE A 497 4.42 16.38 7.12
N ASN A 498 4.14 16.87 8.33
CA ASN A 498 4.65 16.26 9.55
C ASN A 498 4.13 14.83 9.76
N SER A 499 2.81 14.64 9.73
CA SER A 499 2.19 13.32 9.93
C SER A 499 2.64 12.27 8.91
N LYS A 500 3.14 12.69 7.74
CA LYS A 500 3.64 11.83 6.66
C LYS A 500 5.10 11.47 6.86
N VAL A 501 5.94 12.45 7.21
CA VAL A 501 7.35 12.23 7.58
C VAL A 501 7.44 11.27 8.77
N ILE A 502 6.61 11.48 9.80
CA ILE A 502 6.52 10.60 10.96
C ILE A 502 6.05 9.19 10.57
N ASP A 503 5.03 9.06 9.72
CA ASP A 503 4.52 7.75 9.26
C ASP A 503 5.51 6.97 8.36
N LEU A 504 6.44 7.65 7.68
CA LEU A 504 7.58 7.03 6.99
C LEU A 504 8.69 6.61 7.98
N LEU A 505 9.02 7.48 8.94
CA LEU A 505 10.01 7.20 10.00
C LEU A 505 9.60 6.01 10.85
N GLU A 506 8.38 6.00 11.38
CA GLU A 506 7.85 4.90 12.20
C GLU A 506 7.99 3.55 11.49
N ASP A 507 7.73 3.51 10.18
CA ASP A 507 7.89 2.31 9.35
C ASP A 507 9.38 1.91 9.16
N SER A 508 10.27 2.89 8.93
CA SER A 508 11.72 2.66 8.82
C SER A 508 12.36 2.07 10.09
N LEU A 509 11.82 2.44 11.25
CA LEU A 509 12.27 1.97 12.56
C LEU A 509 11.71 0.57 12.91
N THR A 510 10.81 -0.01 12.10
CA THR A 510 10.22 -1.34 12.38
C THR A 510 11.16 -2.51 12.10
N TYR A 511 11.07 -3.50 12.99
CA TYR A 511 11.67 -4.82 12.78
C TYR A 511 11.00 -5.61 11.68
N TYR A 512 11.77 -6.54 11.13
CA TYR A 512 11.36 -7.44 10.06
C TYR A 512 12.03 -8.80 10.20
N LEU A 513 11.35 -9.83 9.68
CA LEU A 513 11.93 -11.15 9.40
C LEU A 513 12.23 -11.25 7.91
N LYS A 514 13.20 -12.09 7.51
CA LYS A 514 13.58 -12.32 6.11
C LYS A 514 13.82 -13.80 5.78
N GLY A 515 14.03 -14.12 4.51
CA GLY A 515 14.46 -15.46 4.08
C GLY A 515 13.40 -16.54 4.28
N PHE A 516 12.17 -16.25 3.88
CA PHE A 516 11.05 -17.17 4.04
C PHE A 516 11.16 -18.41 3.13
N SER A 517 10.91 -19.58 3.70
CA SER A 517 10.83 -20.85 2.97
C SER A 517 9.76 -21.74 3.59
N LEU A 518 9.20 -22.63 2.77
CA LEU A 518 8.21 -23.63 3.21
C LEU A 518 8.72 -25.02 2.88
N ILE A 519 8.80 -25.87 3.89
CA ILE A 519 8.95 -27.32 3.75
C ILE A 519 7.57 -27.93 3.99
N HIS A 520 7.16 -28.88 3.15
CA HIS A 520 5.88 -29.58 3.27
C HIS A 520 5.97 -31.05 2.87
N ASN A 521 5.00 -31.86 3.27
CA ASN A 521 4.91 -33.26 2.87
C ASN A 521 3.81 -33.57 1.82
N ILE A 522 3.12 -32.56 1.27
CA ILE A 522 2.12 -32.71 0.18
C ILE A 522 2.75 -33.32 -1.07
N ASP A 523 2.04 -34.25 -1.72
CA ASP A 523 2.51 -35.00 -2.89
C ASP A 523 2.20 -34.31 -4.23
N LYS A 524 1.05 -33.62 -4.34
CA LYS A 524 0.58 -32.98 -5.59
C LYS A 524 0.01 -31.57 -5.35
N ILE A 525 0.91 -30.62 -5.11
CA ILE A 525 0.61 -29.19 -5.11
C ILE A 525 0.29 -28.74 -6.54
N SER A 526 -0.78 -27.95 -6.67
CA SER A 526 -1.07 -27.17 -7.86
C SER A 526 -0.36 -25.83 -7.80
N GLN A 527 -0.51 -25.07 -6.70
CA GLN A 527 0.10 -23.74 -6.52
C GLN A 527 0.35 -23.40 -5.04
N ILE A 528 1.28 -22.48 -4.79
CA ILE A 528 1.52 -21.84 -3.48
C ILE A 528 1.53 -20.32 -3.68
N ILE A 529 0.67 -19.62 -2.94
CA ILE A 529 0.32 -18.22 -3.19
C ILE A 529 0.45 -17.40 -1.88
N PRO A 530 1.36 -16.41 -1.80
CA PRO A 530 2.52 -16.21 -2.68
C PRO A 530 3.55 -17.34 -2.56
N ASP A 531 4.57 -17.34 -3.43
CA ASP A 531 5.83 -18.04 -3.19
C ASP A 531 6.46 -17.52 -1.88
N PRO A 532 6.74 -18.36 -0.88
CA PRO A 532 7.49 -17.98 0.31
C PRO A 532 8.81 -17.25 0.01
N LYS A 533 9.57 -17.66 -1.02
CA LYS A 533 10.86 -17.05 -1.38
C LYS A 533 10.71 -15.63 -1.95
N SER A 534 9.55 -15.30 -2.53
CA SER A 534 9.24 -13.95 -3.01
C SER A 534 9.03 -12.94 -1.88
N ILE A 535 8.82 -13.43 -0.66
CA ILE A 535 8.61 -12.60 0.54
C ILE A 535 9.98 -12.14 1.04
N THR A 536 10.42 -10.99 0.53
CA THR A 536 11.68 -10.34 0.87
C THR A 536 11.81 -10.07 2.36
N GLN A 537 10.75 -9.50 2.97
CA GLN A 537 10.67 -9.17 4.38
C GLN A 537 9.22 -9.27 4.89
N LEU A 538 9.06 -9.37 6.21
CA LEU A 538 7.79 -9.28 6.90
C LEU A 538 7.94 -8.41 8.16
N LYS A 539 7.30 -7.24 8.18
CA LYS A 539 7.45 -6.23 9.24
C LYS A 539 6.52 -6.47 10.43
N LYS A 540 6.81 -5.80 11.55
CA LYS A 540 5.87 -5.63 12.67
C LYS A 540 4.52 -5.10 12.16
N ASN A 541 3.42 -5.66 12.66
CA ASN A 541 2.03 -5.41 12.21
C ASN A 541 1.67 -5.97 10.81
N GLN A 542 2.46 -6.88 10.25
CA GLN A 542 2.07 -7.64 9.05
C GLN A 542 1.78 -9.10 9.41
N GLU A 543 0.90 -9.75 8.65
CA GLU A 543 0.72 -11.20 8.65
C GLU A 543 1.43 -11.84 7.46
N LEU A 544 1.90 -13.07 7.65
CA LEU A 544 2.19 -14.00 6.57
C LEU A 544 0.97 -14.89 6.37
N THR A 545 0.34 -14.86 5.19
CA THR A 545 -0.72 -15.80 4.82
C THR A 545 -0.40 -16.51 3.50
N LEU A 546 0.01 -17.76 3.60
CA LEU A 546 0.31 -18.66 2.47
C LEU A 546 -0.89 -19.55 2.15
N GLN A 547 -1.28 -19.61 0.88
CA GLN A 547 -2.36 -20.48 0.41
C GLN A 547 -1.80 -21.54 -0.51
N ILE A 548 -2.00 -22.80 -0.13
CA ILE A 548 -1.47 -23.97 -0.80
C ILE A 548 -2.65 -24.73 -1.40
N LEU A 549 -2.72 -24.73 -2.72
CA LEU A 549 -3.77 -25.36 -3.52
C LEU A 549 -3.30 -26.75 -3.98
N PHE A 550 -4.06 -27.80 -3.70
CA PHE A 550 -3.65 -29.17 -4.01
C PHE A 550 -4.81 -30.12 -4.34
N SER A 551 -4.48 -31.19 -5.06
CA SER A 551 -5.48 -32.05 -5.72
C SER A 551 -6.12 -33.09 -4.78
N LYS A 552 -7.27 -33.64 -5.21
CA LYS A 552 -7.92 -34.80 -4.55
C LYS A 552 -7.02 -36.05 -4.53
N LYS A 553 -5.98 -36.12 -5.37
CA LYS A 553 -5.04 -37.25 -5.47
C LYS A 553 -3.94 -37.25 -4.38
N GLN A 554 -4.02 -36.36 -3.38
CA GLN A 554 -3.13 -36.34 -2.21
C GLN A 554 -3.23 -37.67 -1.43
N LYS A 555 -2.09 -38.34 -1.17
CA LYS A 555 -2.08 -39.67 -0.55
C LYS A 555 -1.97 -39.63 0.97
N LYS A 556 -1.14 -38.72 1.50
CA LYS A 556 -0.92 -38.61 2.95
C LYS A 556 -2.09 -37.89 3.61
N GLU A 557 -2.68 -38.50 4.63
CA GLU A 557 -3.70 -37.87 5.48
C GLU A 557 -3.10 -36.86 6.45
N ASN A 558 -1.97 -37.19 7.09
CA ASN A 558 -1.26 -36.27 7.98
C ASN A 558 -0.38 -35.34 7.16
N LEU A 559 -0.78 -34.07 7.13
CA LEU A 559 -0.09 -32.99 6.42
C LEU A 559 0.79 -32.22 7.41
N GLU A 560 2.04 -31.99 7.03
CA GLU A 560 3.01 -31.25 7.82
C GLU A 560 3.58 -30.09 6.99
N PHE A 561 3.65 -28.92 7.62
CA PHE A 561 4.16 -27.69 7.05
C PHE A 561 5.15 -27.06 8.03
N LYS A 562 6.28 -26.60 7.51
CA LYS A 562 7.34 -25.96 8.30
C LYS A 562 7.80 -24.70 7.58
N ILE A 563 7.39 -23.56 8.10
CA ILE A 563 7.78 -22.24 7.59
C ILE A 563 9.06 -21.84 8.32
N ASN A 564 10.16 -21.71 7.60
CA ASN A 564 11.40 -21.17 8.16
C ASN A 564 11.59 -19.71 7.72
N CYS A 565 12.13 -18.90 8.61
CA CYS A 565 12.57 -17.54 8.34
C CYS A 565 13.76 -17.19 9.27
N PHE A 566 14.34 -16.02 9.06
CA PHE A 566 15.46 -15.51 9.85
C PHE A 566 15.12 -14.16 10.45
N ASP A 567 15.45 -13.99 11.73
CA ASP A 567 15.37 -12.75 12.48
C ASP A 567 16.76 -12.07 12.50
N PRO A 568 16.95 -10.95 11.77
CA PRO A 568 18.20 -10.21 11.76
C PRO A 568 18.52 -9.50 13.07
N GLN A 569 17.50 -9.18 13.89
CA GLN A 569 17.67 -8.49 15.17
C GLN A 569 18.15 -9.45 16.26
N MET A 570 17.58 -10.66 16.30
CA MET A 570 18.01 -11.73 17.22
C MET A 570 19.16 -12.57 16.68
N ASN A 571 19.58 -12.36 15.42
CA ASN A 571 20.53 -13.20 14.68
C ASN A 571 20.15 -14.71 14.77
N LYS A 572 18.86 -15.01 14.57
CA LYS A 572 18.29 -16.33 14.89
C LYS A 572 17.43 -16.85 13.75
N GLN A 573 17.62 -18.12 13.39
CA GLN A 573 16.69 -18.83 12.53
C GLN A 573 15.45 -19.23 13.33
N ILE A 574 14.28 -18.91 12.81
CA ILE A 574 12.98 -19.21 13.41
C ILE A 574 12.26 -20.20 12.49
N SER A 575 11.62 -21.19 13.10
CA SER A 575 10.82 -22.18 12.38
C SER A 575 9.46 -22.35 13.04
N TYR A 576 8.42 -22.35 12.21
CA TYR A 576 7.03 -22.50 12.60
C TYR A 576 6.48 -23.78 11.99
N GLU A 577 6.22 -24.78 12.83
CA GLU A 577 5.66 -26.06 12.41
C GLU A 577 4.15 -26.09 12.63
N VAL A 578 3.41 -26.53 11.60
CA VAL A 578 1.96 -26.72 11.65
C VAL A 578 1.61 -28.08 11.08
N LYS A 579 0.80 -28.84 11.83
CA LYS A 579 0.32 -30.17 11.45
C LYS A 579 -1.19 -30.16 11.29
N MET A 580 -1.68 -30.81 10.26
CA MET A 580 -3.11 -30.94 9.95
C MET A 580 -3.43 -32.37 9.51
N ASN A 581 -4.69 -32.77 9.60
CA ASN A 581 -5.17 -34.04 9.04
C ASN A 581 -6.19 -33.77 7.92
N LEU A 582 -6.07 -34.45 6.79
CA LEU A 582 -6.89 -34.25 5.59
C LEU A 582 -8.40 -34.42 5.87
N ASN A 583 -8.74 -35.34 6.78
CA ASN A 583 -10.12 -35.66 7.17
C ASN A 583 -10.75 -34.55 8.04
N SER A 584 -9.94 -33.64 8.60
CA SER A 584 -10.44 -32.43 9.30
C SER A 584 -10.85 -31.29 8.36
N SER A 585 -10.67 -31.47 7.04
CA SER A 585 -11.03 -30.45 6.04
C SER A 585 -12.53 -30.11 6.08
N LYS A 586 -12.86 -28.83 6.09
CA LYS A 586 -14.25 -28.35 6.06
C LYS A 586 -14.63 -27.85 4.66
N GLU A 587 -15.88 -28.05 4.27
CA GLU A 587 -16.42 -27.44 3.06
C GLU A 587 -16.45 -25.91 3.25
N ASN A 588 -15.59 -25.20 2.51
CA ASN A 588 -15.48 -23.76 2.59
C ASN A 588 -14.72 -23.19 1.39
N GLU A 589 -15.47 -22.64 0.43
CA GLU A 589 -14.89 -22.13 -0.81
C GLU A 589 -14.29 -20.72 -0.68
N TYR A 590 -14.49 -20.02 0.44
CA TYR A 590 -13.96 -18.65 0.58
C TYR A 590 -12.43 -18.63 0.54
N PHE A 591 -11.76 -19.67 1.03
CA PHE A 591 -10.30 -19.82 0.94
C PHE A 591 -9.81 -20.06 -0.50
N HIS A 592 -10.48 -20.93 -1.26
CA HIS A 592 -10.21 -21.11 -2.70
C HIS A 592 -10.46 -19.82 -3.47
N LYS A 593 -11.56 -19.11 -3.18
CA LYS A 593 -11.91 -17.85 -3.85
C LYS A 593 -10.88 -16.76 -3.57
N ILE A 594 -10.49 -16.52 -2.32
CA ILE A 594 -9.49 -15.48 -2.02
C ILE A 594 -8.09 -15.85 -2.53
N ALA A 595 -7.76 -17.15 -2.66
CA ALA A 595 -6.55 -17.60 -3.36
C ALA A 595 -6.61 -17.32 -4.88
N ALA A 596 -7.72 -17.65 -5.54
CA ALA A 596 -7.94 -17.35 -6.96
C ALA A 596 -7.92 -15.83 -7.24
N HIS A 597 -8.49 -15.01 -6.35
CA HIS A 597 -8.43 -13.55 -6.43
C HIS A 597 -6.99 -13.02 -6.37
N ARG A 598 -6.20 -13.48 -5.39
CA ARG A 598 -4.77 -13.13 -5.26
C ARG A 598 -3.99 -13.53 -6.52
N LEU A 599 -4.23 -14.73 -7.05
CA LEU A 599 -3.61 -15.22 -8.29
C LEU A 599 -3.96 -14.36 -9.50
N ILE A 600 -5.24 -14.00 -9.68
CA ILE A 600 -5.70 -13.09 -10.73
C ILE A 600 -4.97 -11.75 -10.65
N ARG A 601 -4.83 -11.16 -9.45
CA ARG A 601 -4.08 -9.89 -9.29
C ARG A 601 -2.60 -10.03 -9.62
N TYR A 602 -1.97 -11.17 -9.31
CA TYR A 602 -0.59 -11.44 -9.75
C TYR A 602 -0.48 -11.59 -11.28
N TYR A 603 -1.44 -12.26 -11.93
CA TYR A 603 -1.48 -12.42 -13.39
C TYR A 603 -1.69 -11.07 -14.09
N GLU A 604 -2.66 -10.25 -13.64
CA GLU A 604 -2.90 -8.90 -14.13
C GLU A 604 -1.63 -8.03 -14.02
N LYS A 605 -0.95 -8.07 -12.85
CA LYS A 605 0.32 -7.35 -12.64
C LYS A 605 1.42 -7.82 -13.60
N SER A 606 1.56 -9.14 -13.78
CA SER A 606 2.59 -9.74 -14.64
C SER A 606 2.43 -9.36 -16.12
N ILE A 607 1.18 -9.45 -16.64
CA ILE A 607 0.83 -9.04 -18.00
C ILE A 607 1.11 -7.53 -18.19
N SER A 608 0.71 -6.68 -17.24
CA SER A 608 0.93 -5.23 -17.32
C SER A 608 2.42 -4.82 -17.39
N GLN A 609 3.30 -5.64 -16.82
CA GLN A 609 4.75 -5.40 -16.75
C GLN A 609 5.54 -6.09 -17.87
N GLN A 610 4.88 -6.79 -18.80
CA GLN A 610 5.51 -7.62 -19.84
C GLN A 610 6.51 -8.66 -19.27
N ALA A 611 6.29 -9.11 -18.03
CA ALA A 611 7.13 -10.10 -17.37
C ALA A 611 6.89 -11.49 -17.99
N LYS A 612 7.96 -12.15 -18.43
CA LYS A 612 7.88 -13.49 -19.05
C LYS A 612 7.79 -14.65 -18.05
N GLN A 613 7.99 -14.39 -16.76
CA GLN A 613 8.08 -15.41 -15.71
C GLN A 613 7.64 -14.81 -14.35
N MET A 614 7.12 -15.64 -13.46
CA MET A 614 6.75 -15.25 -12.09
C MET A 614 7.81 -15.67 -11.08
N ASP A 615 8.23 -14.73 -10.22
CA ASP A 615 8.86 -15.05 -8.93
C ASP A 615 7.82 -15.19 -7.81
N MET A 616 6.56 -14.75 -7.99
CA MET A 616 5.58 -14.55 -6.90
C MET A 616 4.68 -15.76 -6.57
N VAL A 617 4.73 -16.86 -7.33
CA VAL A 617 3.92 -18.09 -7.10
C VAL A 617 4.78 -19.30 -7.47
N MET A 618 4.91 -20.27 -6.56
CA MET A 618 5.91 -21.36 -6.69
C MET A 618 5.71 -22.31 -7.88
N ILE A 619 4.53 -22.35 -8.52
CA ILE A 619 4.27 -23.21 -9.68
C ILE A 619 3.33 -22.50 -10.67
N ASN A 620 3.90 -21.93 -11.74
CA ASN A 620 3.30 -21.88 -13.07
C ASN A 620 4.41 -21.74 -14.13
N GLU A 621 4.65 -22.80 -14.90
CA GLU A 621 5.74 -22.86 -15.91
C GLU A 621 5.32 -22.33 -17.29
N LYS A 622 4.05 -21.91 -17.45
CA LYS A 622 3.47 -21.48 -18.74
C LYS A 622 3.36 -19.95 -18.85
N CYS A 623 3.43 -19.44 -20.09
CA CYS A 623 3.13 -18.04 -20.39
C CYS A 623 1.65 -17.72 -20.08
N ILE A 624 1.44 -16.81 -19.12
CA ILE A 624 0.12 -16.37 -18.67
C ILE A 624 -0.61 -15.61 -19.80
N LYS A 625 -1.88 -15.96 -20.03
CA LYS A 625 -2.77 -15.32 -21.00
C LYS A 625 -3.96 -14.69 -20.27
N ASP A 626 -4.63 -13.73 -20.92
CA ASP A 626 -5.92 -13.18 -20.46
C ASP A 626 -6.98 -14.27 -20.21
N LEU A 627 -6.92 -15.36 -20.99
CA LEU A 627 -7.83 -16.51 -20.84
C LEU A 627 -7.67 -17.21 -19.49
N ASP A 628 -6.46 -17.26 -18.92
CA ASP A 628 -6.23 -17.87 -17.60
C ASP A 628 -6.93 -17.07 -16.50
N ILE A 629 -6.88 -15.73 -16.59
CA ILE A 629 -7.59 -14.81 -15.68
C ILE A 629 -9.10 -15.00 -15.80
N ILE A 630 -9.62 -15.11 -17.02
CA ILE A 630 -11.04 -15.34 -17.28
C ILE A 630 -11.47 -16.70 -16.69
N ASN A 631 -10.75 -17.78 -17.01
CA ASN A 631 -11.08 -19.12 -16.52
C ASN A 631 -11.07 -19.21 -14.99
N LEU A 632 -10.04 -18.65 -14.32
CA LEU A 632 -9.99 -18.57 -12.85
C LEU A 632 -11.19 -17.80 -12.25
N SER A 633 -11.54 -16.67 -12.86
CA SER A 633 -12.66 -15.81 -12.46
C SER A 633 -14.02 -16.52 -12.61
N LEU A 634 -14.23 -17.21 -13.73
CA LEU A 634 -15.45 -17.97 -14.02
C LEU A 634 -15.61 -19.18 -13.10
N GLN A 635 -14.56 -19.98 -12.91
CA GLN A 635 -14.59 -21.18 -12.07
C GLN A 635 -14.89 -20.86 -10.60
N ASN A 636 -14.39 -19.73 -10.10
CA ASN A 636 -14.55 -19.30 -8.70
C ASN A 636 -15.70 -18.31 -8.47
N GLN A 637 -16.34 -17.81 -9.54
CA GLN A 637 -17.37 -16.76 -9.52
C GLN A 637 -16.89 -15.50 -8.76
N ILE A 638 -15.77 -14.93 -9.23
CA ILE A 638 -15.15 -13.71 -8.68
C ILE A 638 -15.06 -12.64 -9.77
N LEU A 639 -15.42 -11.41 -9.45
CA LEU A 639 -15.25 -10.27 -10.36
C LEU A 639 -13.76 -9.85 -10.53
N CYS A 640 -13.29 -9.70 -11.77
CA CYS A 640 -11.97 -9.14 -12.10
C CYS A 640 -12.03 -8.18 -13.30
N SER A 641 -10.88 -7.67 -13.76
CA SER A 641 -10.83 -6.69 -14.86
C SER A 641 -11.31 -7.22 -16.23
N LYS A 642 -11.42 -8.55 -16.38
CA LYS A 642 -11.81 -9.25 -17.62
C LYS A 642 -13.21 -9.86 -17.57
N THR A 643 -13.93 -9.74 -16.46
CA THR A 643 -15.25 -10.35 -16.26
C THR A 643 -16.26 -9.37 -15.68
N ALA A 644 -17.53 -9.76 -15.70
CA ALA A 644 -18.63 -9.00 -15.10
C ALA A 644 -19.66 -9.95 -14.48
N PHE A 645 -20.35 -9.52 -13.42
CA PHE A 645 -21.61 -10.16 -13.05
C PHE A 645 -22.70 -9.67 -14.00
N ILE A 646 -23.35 -10.59 -14.69
CA ILE A 646 -24.63 -10.37 -15.37
C ILE A 646 -25.71 -11.07 -14.55
N CYS A 647 -26.75 -10.36 -14.14
CA CYS A 647 -27.80 -10.95 -13.32
C CYS A 647 -28.89 -11.59 -14.19
N GLU A 648 -29.15 -12.88 -13.94
CA GLU A 648 -30.21 -13.64 -14.58
C GLU A 648 -31.37 -13.87 -13.60
N VAL A 649 -32.61 -13.85 -14.11
CA VAL A 649 -33.82 -14.09 -13.29
C VAL A 649 -33.86 -15.57 -12.91
N CYS A 650 -33.70 -15.88 -11.62
CA CYS A 650 -33.74 -17.25 -11.10
C CYS A 650 -34.75 -17.36 -9.95
N GLN A 651 -35.47 -18.47 -9.87
CA GLN A 651 -36.49 -18.69 -8.84
C GLN A 651 -35.89 -18.86 -7.43
N ASN A 652 -34.67 -19.39 -7.30
CA ASN A 652 -33.95 -19.57 -6.03
C ASN A 652 -32.42 -19.75 -6.25
N GLU A 653 -31.64 -19.78 -5.16
CA GLU A 653 -30.17 -19.97 -5.20
C GLU A 653 -29.74 -21.38 -5.62
N GLN A 654 -30.56 -22.40 -5.39
CA GLN A 654 -30.23 -23.78 -5.79
C GLN A 654 -30.26 -23.94 -7.32
N ASN A 655 -31.25 -23.33 -7.98
CA ASN A 655 -31.34 -23.27 -9.43
C ASN A 655 -30.18 -22.45 -10.02
N LEU A 656 -29.74 -21.38 -9.36
CA LEU A 656 -28.55 -20.63 -9.76
C LEU A 656 -27.30 -21.53 -9.78
N GLN A 657 -27.05 -22.31 -8.73
CA GLN A 657 -25.91 -23.24 -8.69
C GLN A 657 -26.00 -24.31 -9.80
N ALA A 658 -27.19 -24.86 -10.06
CA ALA A 658 -27.40 -25.80 -11.17
C ALA A 658 -27.14 -25.16 -12.55
N LEU A 659 -27.48 -23.88 -12.72
CA LEU A 659 -27.32 -23.12 -13.96
C LEU A 659 -25.84 -22.72 -14.19
N ILE A 660 -25.12 -22.37 -13.11
CA ILE A 660 -23.67 -22.19 -13.10
C ILE A 660 -22.96 -23.51 -13.48
N LYS A 661 -23.33 -24.64 -12.85
CA LYS A 661 -22.79 -25.97 -13.20
C LYS A 661 -22.99 -26.28 -14.69
N LYS A 662 -24.21 -26.11 -15.21
CA LYS A 662 -24.53 -26.38 -16.63
C LYS A 662 -23.69 -25.54 -17.60
N LYS A 663 -23.43 -24.26 -17.29
CA LYS A 663 -22.60 -23.39 -18.14
C LYS A 663 -21.11 -23.75 -18.08
N LEU A 664 -20.59 -24.10 -16.91
CA LEU A 664 -19.20 -24.55 -16.76
C LEU A 664 -18.93 -25.88 -17.49
N THR A 665 -19.92 -26.78 -17.60
CA THR A 665 -19.79 -28.00 -18.43
C THR A 665 -19.68 -27.69 -19.93
N ILE A 666 -20.37 -26.65 -20.44
CA ILE A 666 -20.34 -26.29 -21.86
C ILE A 666 -18.93 -25.81 -22.27
N ASN A 667 -18.26 -25.01 -21.44
CA ASN A 667 -16.91 -24.54 -21.76
C ASN A 667 -15.87 -25.67 -21.78
N LYS A 668 -16.00 -26.70 -20.91
CA LYS A 668 -15.12 -27.89 -20.97
C LYS A 668 -15.19 -28.61 -22.31
N SER A 669 -16.38 -28.70 -22.91
CA SER A 669 -16.54 -29.31 -24.24
C SER A 669 -15.91 -28.50 -25.39
N TYR A 670 -15.48 -27.24 -25.16
CA TYR A 670 -14.67 -26.48 -26.12
C TYR A 670 -13.16 -26.66 -25.91
N GLU A 671 -12.72 -26.99 -24.69
CA GLU A 671 -11.31 -27.29 -24.39
C GLU A 671 -10.96 -28.73 -24.83
N GLU A 672 -11.84 -29.71 -24.57
CA GLU A 672 -11.65 -31.12 -24.98
C GLU A 672 -11.59 -31.34 -26.51
N ASN A 673 -12.05 -30.38 -27.33
CA ASN A 673 -11.94 -30.43 -28.81
C ASN A 673 -10.64 -29.83 -29.37
N ASN A 674 -9.65 -29.50 -28.53
CA ASN A 674 -8.36 -28.94 -28.95
C ASN A 674 -7.13 -29.69 -28.38
N GLU A 675 -7.32 -30.84 -27.72
CA GLU A 675 -6.24 -31.71 -27.22
C GLU A 675 -6.40 -33.16 -27.75
N GLU A 676 -6.40 -33.33 -29.08
CA GLU A 676 -6.17 -34.61 -29.76
C GLU A 676 -5.07 -34.45 -30.83
N ASP A 677 -3.80 -34.47 -30.40
CA ASP A 677 -2.63 -34.90 -31.19
C ASP A 677 -1.35 -34.82 -30.33
N GLU A 678 -1.05 -35.89 -29.59
CA GLU A 678 0.32 -36.35 -29.28
C GLU A 678 0.19 -37.79 -28.74
N GLY A 679 0.53 -38.78 -29.57
CA GLY A 679 0.31 -40.19 -29.28
C GLY A 679 1.41 -40.81 -28.41
N GLU A 680 1.04 -41.76 -27.56
CA GLU A 680 1.98 -42.70 -26.94
C GLU A 680 2.18 -43.90 -27.90
N ASP A 681 3.42 -44.13 -28.34
CA ASP A 681 3.80 -45.34 -29.07
C ASP A 681 3.82 -46.54 -28.09
N GLU A 682 2.99 -47.56 -28.35
CA GLU A 682 3.18 -48.91 -27.78
C GLU A 682 3.43 -49.90 -28.93
N ASP A 683 4.51 -50.69 -28.80
CA ASP A 683 5.04 -51.58 -29.84
C ASP A 683 4.07 -52.69 -30.28
N GLU A 684 4.18 -53.08 -31.56
CA GLU A 684 3.38 -54.14 -32.18
C GLU A 684 3.66 -55.55 -31.61
N ASP A 685 2.60 -56.38 -31.56
CA ASP A 685 2.76 -57.84 -31.64
C ASP A 685 1.72 -58.42 -32.62
N ILE A 686 2.17 -58.85 -33.81
CA ILE A 686 1.33 -59.30 -34.93
C ILE A 686 1.30 -60.84 -35.00
N PRO A 687 0.13 -61.49 -35.16
CA PRO A 687 0.01 -62.33 -36.35
C PRO A 687 -1.38 -62.46 -37.01
N LYS A 688 -1.41 -62.18 -38.34
CA LYS A 688 -2.09 -62.98 -39.41
C LYS A 688 -3.63 -63.11 -39.34
N SER A 689 -4.42 -62.69 -40.35
CA SER A 689 -4.42 -63.28 -41.71
C SER A 689 -5.59 -62.83 -42.64
N THR A 690 -5.32 -62.86 -43.96
CA THR A 690 -6.25 -63.13 -45.09
C THR A 690 -7.51 -62.28 -45.38
N ASN A 691 -7.33 -61.31 -46.27
CA ASN A 691 -7.98 -61.19 -47.60
C ASN A 691 -9.37 -61.87 -47.86
N LYS A 692 -10.40 -61.07 -48.16
CA LYS A 692 -11.18 -61.07 -49.44
C LYS A 692 -12.48 -60.23 -49.37
N GLY A 693 -12.82 -59.48 -50.44
CA GLY A 693 -14.22 -59.10 -50.72
C GLY A 693 -14.48 -57.67 -51.22
N MET A 694 -14.29 -57.41 -52.53
CA MET A 694 -14.77 -56.18 -53.19
C MET A 694 -16.30 -56.16 -53.37
N LYS A 695 -16.90 -54.94 -53.40
CA LYS A 695 -17.95 -54.41 -54.33
C LYS A 695 -18.97 -53.52 -53.60
N LEU A 696 -19.58 -52.48 -54.20
CA LEU A 696 -19.31 -51.64 -55.39
C LEU A 696 -20.28 -50.43 -55.34
N CYS A 697 -20.18 -49.51 -56.31
CA CYS A 697 -21.15 -48.49 -56.73
C CYS A 697 -21.11 -47.11 -56.05
N LEU A 698 -21.19 -45.95 -56.73
CA LEU A 698 -20.87 -45.50 -58.10
C LEU A 698 -21.32 -44.02 -58.20
N LYS A 699 -20.37 -43.09 -58.08
CA LYS A 699 -20.09 -41.96 -59.00
C LYS A 699 -21.18 -41.52 -60.00
N LYS A 700 -21.42 -40.19 -60.09
CA LYS A 700 -20.93 -39.33 -61.21
C LYS A 700 -21.20 -37.80 -61.06
N LYS A 701 -20.10 -37.06 -60.86
CA LYS A 701 -19.59 -35.84 -61.57
C LYS A 701 -20.50 -34.76 -62.23
N ASN A 702 -20.02 -33.52 -62.05
CA ASN A 702 -19.97 -32.34 -62.95
C ASN A 702 -21.11 -31.29 -62.94
N ILE A 703 -20.74 -30.00 -62.86
CA ILE A 703 -20.80 -29.01 -63.98
C ILE A 703 -20.02 -27.72 -63.63
N GLN A 704 -19.62 -26.95 -64.65
CA GLN A 704 -18.79 -25.73 -64.61
C GLN A 704 -19.59 -24.43 -64.89
N THR A 705 -19.02 -23.28 -64.45
CA THR A 705 -19.07 -21.92 -65.06
C THR A 705 -20.39 -21.17 -65.29
N SER A 706 -20.43 -19.87 -64.90
CA SER A 706 -20.74 -18.72 -65.79
C SER A 706 -20.47 -17.35 -65.11
N ASN A 707 -20.20 -16.31 -65.91
CA ASN A 707 -19.73 -14.96 -65.52
C ASN A 707 -20.74 -13.83 -65.86
N LYS A 708 -20.49 -12.62 -65.30
CA LYS A 708 -20.96 -11.24 -65.62
C LYS A 708 -21.97 -10.64 -64.60
N MET A 709 -21.62 -9.59 -63.84
CA MET A 709 -21.33 -8.16 -64.15
C MET A 709 -22.59 -7.28 -64.35
N ILE A 710 -22.71 -6.21 -63.54
CA ILE A 710 -23.02 -4.81 -63.93
C ILE A 710 -22.85 -3.86 -62.70
N MET A 711 -22.63 -2.57 -62.98
CA MET A 711 -22.28 -1.47 -62.06
C MET A 711 -23.50 -0.78 -61.40
N ASN A 712 -23.20 0.24 -60.56
CA ASN A 712 -24.09 1.27 -59.93
C ASN A 712 -24.68 0.85 -58.57
N GLN A 713 -24.79 1.71 -57.53
CA GLN A 713 -24.45 3.15 -57.37
C GLN A 713 -24.25 3.46 -55.87
N LEU A 714 -23.26 4.29 -55.51
CA LEU A 714 -23.13 4.91 -54.18
C LEU A 714 -22.78 6.41 -54.39
N PRO A 715 -23.52 7.37 -53.81
CA PRO A 715 -23.30 8.79 -54.13
C PRO A 715 -21.98 9.36 -53.56
N LYS A 716 -21.30 10.17 -54.35
CA LYS A 716 -20.14 10.99 -53.94
C LYS A 716 -20.46 12.49 -54.00
N GLN A 717 -20.28 13.20 -52.89
CA GLN A 717 -19.86 14.60 -52.77
C GLN A 717 -19.17 14.73 -51.38
N GLN A 718 -18.02 15.35 -51.12
CA GLN A 718 -16.94 16.04 -51.87
C GLN A 718 -15.63 15.86 -51.02
N MET A 719 -14.45 15.54 -51.57
CA MET A 719 -13.33 16.46 -51.96
C MET A 719 -12.72 17.33 -50.83
N LEU A 720 -11.39 17.56 -50.68
CA LEU A 720 -10.17 17.11 -51.41
C LEU A 720 -8.86 17.52 -50.63
N MET A 721 -7.69 17.04 -51.07
CA MET A 721 -6.29 17.52 -50.85
C MET A 721 -5.60 17.17 -49.51
N CYS A 722 -4.30 16.80 -49.44
CA CYS A 722 -3.20 16.61 -50.42
C CYS A 722 -2.20 15.57 -49.82
N CYS A 723 -1.64 14.53 -50.47
CA CYS A 723 -0.67 14.47 -51.60
C CYS A 723 0.59 15.34 -51.37
N PHE A 724 1.85 14.93 -51.58
CA PHE A 724 2.51 13.85 -52.36
C PHE A 724 3.88 13.46 -51.67
N GLN A 725 4.83 12.61 -52.12
CA GLN A 725 5.08 11.86 -53.38
C GLN A 725 5.89 10.53 -53.14
N ASN A 726 6.66 10.05 -54.13
CA ASN A 726 7.53 8.84 -54.12
C ASN A 726 8.99 9.18 -54.55
N SER A 727 9.98 8.31 -54.27
CA SER A 727 10.60 7.42 -55.30
C SER A 727 12.13 7.08 -55.20
N ARG A 728 12.42 5.78 -55.32
CA ARG A 728 13.51 5.07 -56.06
C ARG A 728 14.99 5.53 -56.06
N LEU A 729 15.83 4.66 -55.49
CA LEU A 729 17.00 3.97 -56.09
C LEU A 729 18.05 4.74 -56.96
N LYS A 730 19.33 4.65 -56.55
CA LYS A 730 20.45 4.30 -57.44
C LYS A 730 21.66 3.68 -56.71
N GLN A 731 22.36 2.79 -57.41
CA GLN A 731 23.46 1.94 -56.91
C GLN A 731 24.84 2.63 -57.02
N LYS A 732 25.82 2.19 -56.20
CA LYS A 732 27.08 1.48 -56.61
C LYS A 732 28.27 1.68 -55.65
N LYS A 733 28.73 0.60 -55.01
CA LYS A 733 30.05 -0.06 -55.27
C LYS A 733 30.35 -1.12 -54.19
N CYS A 734 30.58 -2.37 -54.62
CA CYS A 734 31.10 -3.46 -53.77
C CYS A 734 32.61 -3.66 -54.01
N LYS A 735 33.33 -4.19 -53.00
CA LYS A 735 34.62 -4.94 -52.99
C LYS A 735 35.13 -4.95 -51.53
N LYS A 736 35.59 -6.03 -50.88
CA LYS A 736 35.65 -7.51 -51.04
C LYS A 736 35.47 -8.07 -49.58
N VAL A 737 34.88 -9.21 -49.22
CA VAL A 737 34.98 -10.65 -49.62
C VAL A 737 36.33 -11.31 -49.34
N ALA A 738 36.36 -12.11 -48.26
CA ALA A 738 37.19 -13.27 -47.88
C ALA A 738 36.87 -13.55 -46.38
N VAL A 739 36.44 -14.71 -45.84
CA VAL A 739 36.59 -16.14 -46.20
C VAL A 739 38.09 -16.49 -46.16
N GLU A 740 38.62 -17.36 -45.30
CA GLU A 740 38.22 -18.73 -44.94
C GLU A 740 39.02 -19.18 -43.68
N GLU A 741 38.96 -20.47 -43.34
CA GLU A 741 39.85 -21.22 -42.40
C GLU A 741 39.71 -20.91 -40.88
N ASP A 742 39.65 -21.88 -39.96
CA ASP A 742 39.20 -23.29 -40.10
C ASP A 742 38.78 -23.95 -38.75
N SER A 743 38.85 -25.27 -38.65
CA SER A 743 38.36 -26.25 -37.65
C SER A 743 39.42 -26.83 -36.69
N ASP A 744 39.00 -27.41 -35.53
CA ASP A 744 39.14 -28.86 -35.22
C ASP A 744 38.88 -29.26 -33.74
N ASP A 745 38.42 -30.51 -33.58
CA ASP A 745 38.53 -31.45 -32.43
C ASP A 745 37.81 -31.26 -31.07
N LEU A 746 36.53 -31.64 -31.06
CA LEU A 746 35.97 -32.87 -30.45
C LEU A 746 36.48 -33.42 -29.08
N MET A 747 35.50 -33.60 -28.18
CA MET A 747 35.21 -34.82 -27.38
C MET A 747 36.22 -35.35 -26.34
N LEU A 748 35.79 -35.39 -25.07
CA LEU A 748 35.51 -36.67 -24.39
C LEU A 748 34.65 -36.50 -23.13
N GLU A 749 33.92 -37.56 -22.80
CA GLU A 749 32.88 -37.63 -21.78
C GLU A 749 33.32 -38.59 -20.65
N GLN A 750 32.62 -38.53 -19.50
CA GLN A 750 32.47 -39.58 -18.47
C GLN A 750 33.47 -39.73 -17.30
N ASN A 751 32.85 -39.84 -16.11
CA ASN A 751 33.20 -40.67 -14.93
C ASN A 751 34.49 -40.39 -14.13
N LEU A 752 34.33 -39.92 -12.87
CA LEU A 752 34.47 -40.81 -11.69
C LEU A 752 34.11 -40.13 -10.34
N GLN A 753 33.42 -40.91 -9.50
CA GLN A 753 33.04 -40.63 -8.12
C GLN A 753 34.25 -40.73 -7.13
N LYS A 754 34.27 -39.93 -6.04
CA LYS A 754 34.27 -40.36 -4.59
C LYS A 754 35.02 -39.42 -3.60
N MET A 755 34.30 -39.10 -2.52
CA MET A 755 34.64 -39.10 -1.06
C MET A 755 35.89 -38.39 -0.47
N GLY A 756 35.75 -37.98 0.80
CA GLY A 756 36.79 -37.51 1.74
C GLY A 756 36.66 -36.00 2.03
N GLU A 757 36.06 -35.51 3.12
CA GLU A 757 36.30 -35.69 4.57
C GLU A 757 37.55 -34.95 5.11
N ASP A 758 37.25 -33.84 5.80
CA ASP A 758 37.73 -33.43 7.14
C ASP A 758 39.14 -32.90 7.47
N GLU A 759 39.10 -32.07 8.52
CA GLU A 759 40.13 -31.64 9.51
C GLU A 759 41.25 -30.65 9.12
N ASP A 760 40.97 -29.38 9.46
CA ASP A 760 41.64 -28.55 10.49
C ASP A 760 43.16 -28.63 10.82
N LEU A 761 43.60 -27.46 11.33
CA LEU A 761 44.70 -27.22 12.30
C LEU A 761 46.13 -26.89 11.83
N MET A 762 46.66 -25.86 12.51
CA MET A 762 48.06 -25.41 12.67
C MET A 762 48.74 -24.60 11.54
N PHE A 763 48.72 -23.26 11.69
CA PHE A 763 49.94 -22.60 12.17
C PHE A 763 49.63 -21.30 12.93
N GLU A 764 50.15 -21.18 14.15
CA GLU A 764 50.01 -20.03 15.05
C GLU A 764 51.39 -19.35 15.24
N LEU A 765 51.40 -18.17 15.88
CA LEU A 765 52.58 -17.42 16.38
C LEU A 765 53.40 -16.61 15.35
N LYS A 766 53.18 -15.28 15.31
CA LYS A 766 53.89 -14.37 16.22
C LYS A 766 53.31 -12.94 16.23
N SER A 767 53.63 -12.21 17.29
CA SER A 767 52.88 -11.07 17.81
C SER A 767 53.75 -9.82 17.99
N GLN A 768 53.11 -8.64 17.94
CA GLN A 768 53.46 -7.37 18.64
C GLN A 768 54.87 -6.76 18.39
N LYS A 769 55.03 -5.46 18.06
CA LYS A 769 54.77 -4.29 18.94
C LYS A 769 54.92 -2.94 18.19
N MET A 770 54.53 -1.84 18.86
CA MET A 770 54.63 -0.43 18.41
C MET A 770 55.94 0.28 18.85
N ALA A 771 56.07 1.55 18.41
CA ALA A 771 56.98 2.66 18.81
C ALA A 771 57.99 3.02 17.69
N GLU A 772 57.98 4.27 17.17
CA GLU A 772 58.91 5.40 17.50
C GLU A 772 60.32 5.15 16.92
N GLU A 773 61.06 6.07 16.26
CA GLU A 773 60.99 7.54 16.10
C GLU A 773 61.80 7.99 14.84
N GLU A 774 61.63 9.25 14.43
CA GLU A 774 62.58 10.20 13.82
C GLU A 774 63.45 9.94 12.54
N ASP A 775 63.32 10.92 11.62
CA ASP A 775 64.38 11.78 11.03
C ASP A 775 65.11 11.57 9.68
N SER A 776 65.16 12.71 8.96
CA SER A 776 66.18 13.18 7.99
C SER A 776 66.31 12.46 6.63
N GLU A 777 66.75 13.10 5.54
CA GLU A 777 66.50 14.45 4.97
C GLU A 777 66.91 14.38 3.46
N ASP A 778 67.03 15.53 2.76
CA ASP A 778 67.64 15.69 1.42
C ASP A 778 66.87 15.16 0.16
N LEU A 779 66.76 15.86 -0.99
CA LEU A 779 67.22 17.20 -1.40
C LEU A 779 66.43 17.77 -2.61
N LYS A 780 66.09 19.08 -2.56
CA LYS A 780 65.93 20.08 -3.67
C LYS A 780 65.16 19.66 -4.96
N PHE A 781 64.14 20.43 -5.38
CA PHE A 781 64.41 21.76 -5.95
C PHE A 781 63.28 22.80 -5.74
N GLN A 782 63.70 24.06 -5.56
CA GLN A 782 62.81 25.22 -5.36
C GLN A 782 62.60 26.00 -6.66
N SER A 783 61.46 26.70 -6.77
CA SER A 783 61.51 28.16 -7.00
C SER A 783 60.24 28.89 -6.51
N LYS A 784 60.43 29.59 -5.37
CA LYS A 784 59.94 30.93 -5.00
C LYS A 784 58.43 31.25 -5.11
N CYS A 785 57.70 31.34 -3.99
CA CYS A 785 57.57 32.50 -3.06
C CYS A 785 56.58 33.56 -3.60
N LYS A 786 55.35 33.81 -3.09
CA LYS A 786 54.67 33.73 -1.76
C LYS A 786 54.82 35.00 -0.86
N LYS A 787 53.67 35.62 -0.55
CA LYS A 787 53.36 36.64 0.52
C LYS A 787 53.93 38.07 0.30
N MET A 788 53.50 39.17 0.94
CA MET A 788 52.71 39.48 2.19
C MET A 788 51.72 40.66 1.90
N VAL A 789 50.48 40.79 2.44
CA VAL A 789 49.91 40.92 3.82
C VAL A 789 49.73 42.38 4.29
N GLU A 790 48.47 42.73 4.61
CA GLU A 790 47.90 43.72 5.57
C GLU A 790 48.00 45.27 5.43
N GLU A 791 46.94 45.88 6.01
CA GLU A 791 46.78 47.20 6.68
C GLU A 791 46.32 48.52 5.99
N GLU A 792 45.31 49.12 6.67
CA GLU A 792 44.95 50.54 6.93
C GLU A 792 44.38 51.55 5.89
N ASP A 793 43.15 51.98 6.22
CA ASP A 793 42.63 53.36 6.38
C ASP A 793 42.48 54.44 5.28
N SER A 794 41.32 55.11 5.41
CA SER A 794 41.03 56.56 5.22
C SER A 794 40.54 57.13 3.87
N GLU A 795 39.28 57.61 3.94
CA GLU A 795 38.78 58.93 3.51
C GLU A 795 38.77 59.46 2.04
N LYS A 796 37.58 60.01 1.69
CA LYS A 796 37.29 61.27 0.94
C LYS A 796 37.21 61.31 -0.61
N ASN A 797 35.94 61.32 -1.07
CA ASN A 797 35.25 62.44 -1.75
C ASN A 797 35.34 62.71 -3.29
N TYR A 798 34.16 63.10 -3.81
CA TYR A 798 33.83 63.75 -5.12
C TYR A 798 34.07 62.91 -6.40
N SER A 799 33.24 62.97 -7.47
CA SER A 799 32.16 63.89 -7.88
C SER A 799 31.07 63.13 -8.67
N GLN A 800 29.77 63.37 -8.45
CA GLN A 800 28.88 64.31 -9.17
C GLN A 800 28.92 64.30 -10.72
N SER A 801 27.80 63.90 -11.33
CA SER A 801 27.20 64.65 -12.45
C SER A 801 25.67 64.47 -12.49
N GLU A 802 24.93 65.58 -12.61
CA GLU A 802 23.46 65.61 -12.78
C GLU A 802 23.08 66.08 -14.19
N SER A 803 21.87 65.71 -14.65
CA SER A 803 20.98 66.56 -15.48
C SER A 803 19.65 65.84 -15.70
N GLN A 804 18.67 65.99 -14.81
CA GLN A 804 17.64 67.05 -14.80
C GLN A 804 16.84 67.26 -16.10
N LYS A 805 15.53 66.96 -16.05
CA LYS A 805 14.44 67.80 -16.62
C LYS A 805 13.04 67.42 -16.09
N GLN A 806 12.33 68.42 -15.56
CA GLN A 806 10.90 68.49 -15.19
C GLN A 806 10.42 69.94 -15.57
N PRO A 807 9.20 70.48 -15.28
CA PRO A 807 7.97 69.92 -14.66
C PRO A 807 6.63 70.28 -15.39
N LYS A 808 5.49 69.79 -14.85
CA LYS A 808 4.14 70.42 -14.75
C LYS A 808 3.21 69.47 -13.96
N LYS A 809 2.92 69.71 -12.65
CA LYS A 809 1.73 70.38 -12.05
C LYS A 809 0.37 69.86 -12.61
N LEU A 810 -0.69 69.56 -11.82
CA LEU A 810 -1.05 69.98 -10.45
C LEU A 810 -2.18 69.09 -9.81
N LEU A 811 -2.47 69.28 -8.51
CA LEU A 811 -3.65 68.92 -7.68
C LEU A 811 -3.59 67.65 -6.78
N PRO A 812 -4.23 67.68 -5.58
CA PRO A 812 -3.81 66.89 -4.42
C PRO A 812 -4.59 65.58 -4.23
N LYS A 813 -3.94 64.55 -3.65
CA LYS A 813 -4.59 63.32 -3.20
C LYS A 813 -4.90 63.36 -1.71
N GLN A 814 -6.09 62.89 -1.37
CA GLN A 814 -6.58 62.69 -0.01
C GLN A 814 -5.77 61.62 0.73
N SER A 815 -5.75 61.72 2.06
CA SER A 815 -5.20 60.72 2.96
C SER A 815 -5.92 59.38 2.82
N ILE A 816 -5.22 58.36 2.32
CA ILE A 816 -5.66 56.96 2.41
C ILE A 816 -4.91 56.35 3.59
N LEU A 817 -5.65 55.83 4.59
CA LEU A 817 -5.07 55.15 5.74
C LEU A 817 -4.24 53.94 5.27
N CYS A 818 -3.09 53.71 5.92
CA CYS A 818 -2.40 52.43 5.80
C CYS A 818 -3.35 51.30 6.20
N ALA A 819 -3.53 50.32 5.31
CA ALA A 819 -4.21 49.08 5.67
C ALA A 819 -3.45 48.41 6.82
N PRO A 820 -4.13 47.92 7.88
CA PRO A 820 -3.45 47.19 8.94
C PRO A 820 -2.83 45.91 8.37
N LYS A 821 -1.63 45.55 8.87
CA LYS A 821 -1.04 44.23 8.61
C LYS A 821 -2.08 43.15 8.95
N PRO A 822 -2.21 42.06 8.16
CA PRO A 822 -3.18 41.03 8.43
C PRO A 822 -2.96 40.46 9.83
N LYS A 823 -4.04 40.34 10.62
CA LYS A 823 -3.99 39.63 11.89
C LYS A 823 -3.76 38.15 11.58
N ILE A 824 -2.58 37.67 11.96
CA ILE A 824 -2.25 36.25 12.06
C ILE A 824 -3.30 35.60 12.99
N LEU A 825 -3.87 34.45 12.60
CA LEU A 825 -4.85 33.74 13.43
C LEU A 825 -4.13 33.07 14.60
N GLN A 826 -4.82 32.87 15.73
CA GLN A 826 -4.19 32.22 16.91
C GLN A 826 -3.67 30.80 16.59
N GLU A 827 -4.31 30.10 15.64
CA GLU A 827 -3.89 28.78 15.14
C GLU A 827 -2.51 28.83 14.45
N ASP A 828 -2.21 29.90 13.69
CA ASP A 828 -0.93 30.08 13.02
C ASP A 828 0.22 30.33 14.03
N GLN A 829 -0.07 31.03 15.13
CA GLN A 829 0.92 31.32 16.18
C GLN A 829 1.32 30.06 16.98
N GLN A 830 0.37 29.16 17.23
CA GLN A 830 0.65 27.89 17.91
C GLN A 830 1.51 26.95 17.04
N MET A 831 1.28 26.95 15.72
CA MET A 831 2.11 26.19 14.77
C MET A 831 3.55 26.73 14.69
N LEU A 832 3.76 28.05 14.76
CA LEU A 832 5.10 28.65 14.81
C LEU A 832 5.87 28.23 16.07
N ALA A 833 5.25 28.39 17.26
CA ALA A 833 5.85 28.00 18.54
C ALA A 833 6.19 26.50 18.62
N TYR A 834 5.45 25.65 17.91
CA TYR A 834 5.75 24.22 17.80
C TYR A 834 7.05 23.94 17.02
N PHE A 835 7.31 24.62 15.90
CA PHE A 835 8.55 24.46 15.15
C PHE A 835 9.76 25.01 15.90
N GLU A 836 9.63 26.18 16.53
CA GLU A 836 10.67 26.75 17.41
C GLU A 836 11.05 25.76 18.53
N LEU A 837 10.07 25.08 19.12
CA LEU A 837 10.31 24.05 20.13
C LEU A 837 11.02 22.80 19.56
N ILE A 838 10.69 22.35 18.35
CA ILE A 838 11.43 21.24 17.69
C ILE A 838 12.89 21.64 17.44
N ASP A 839 13.14 22.89 17.07
CA ASP A 839 14.49 23.38 16.79
C ASP A 839 15.40 23.34 18.03
N CYS A 840 14.83 23.53 19.22
CA CYS A 840 15.51 23.29 20.51
C CYS A 840 15.89 21.83 20.81
N MET A 841 15.34 20.82 20.11
CA MET A 841 15.68 19.42 20.39
C MET A 841 17.07 19.03 19.87
N GLN A 842 17.87 18.48 20.79
CA GLN A 842 19.19 17.90 20.57
C GLN A 842 19.15 16.46 20.00
N ALA A 843 20.28 16.00 19.47
CA ALA A 843 20.45 14.67 18.89
C ALA A 843 20.14 13.53 19.87
N ASN A 844 20.33 13.75 21.18
CA ASN A 844 20.00 12.79 22.25
C ASN A 844 18.52 12.83 22.70
N GLY A 845 17.68 13.71 22.13
CA GLY A 845 16.27 13.87 22.51
C GLY A 845 15.99 14.87 23.64
N SER A 846 17.01 15.46 24.25
CA SER A 846 16.82 16.55 25.22
C SER A 846 16.48 17.87 24.53
N PHE A 847 15.83 18.78 25.25
CA PHE A 847 15.54 20.13 24.77
C PHE A 847 16.49 21.15 25.42
N LEU A 848 17.15 21.94 24.59
CA LEU A 848 17.90 23.13 25.01
C LEU A 848 17.08 24.36 24.60
N LEU A 849 16.33 24.92 25.55
CA LEU A 849 15.47 26.06 25.30
C LEU A 849 16.29 27.35 25.33
N GLU A 850 16.11 28.19 24.31
CA GLU A 850 16.67 29.54 24.34
C GLU A 850 15.84 30.45 25.25
N ILE A 851 16.48 31.46 25.85
CA ILE A 851 15.87 32.40 26.81
C ILE A 851 14.52 32.97 26.32
N HIS A 852 14.42 33.29 25.03
CA HIS A 852 13.20 33.84 24.44
C HIS A 852 12.03 32.84 24.39
N ILE A 853 12.32 31.54 24.27
CA ILE A 853 11.35 30.44 24.35
C ILE A 853 11.02 30.14 25.82
N GLU A 854 12.00 30.22 26.72
CA GLU A 854 11.75 30.11 28.17
C GLU A 854 10.81 31.20 28.68
N ASP A 855 11.01 32.46 28.25
CA ASP A 855 10.11 33.58 28.53
C ASP A 855 8.71 33.36 27.93
N SER A 856 8.63 32.85 26.69
CA SER A 856 7.36 32.56 26.00
C SER A 856 6.56 31.44 26.68
N LEU A 857 7.25 30.39 27.14
CA LEU A 857 6.69 29.30 27.96
C LEU A 857 6.45 29.72 29.43
N LYS A 858 6.89 30.92 29.82
CA LYS A 858 6.86 31.45 31.20
C LYS A 858 7.56 30.52 32.20
N LEU A 859 8.63 29.85 31.77
CA LEU A 859 9.38 28.84 32.52
C LEU A 859 9.87 29.36 33.88
N SER A 860 10.21 30.65 33.97
CA SER A 860 10.58 31.34 35.21
C SER A 860 9.46 31.37 36.28
N LYS A 861 8.21 31.07 35.92
CA LYS A 861 7.06 30.93 36.84
C LYS A 861 6.76 29.47 37.19
N ILE A 862 7.50 28.52 36.63
CA ILE A 862 7.28 27.08 36.78
C ILE A 862 8.38 26.54 37.70
N GLU A 863 8.00 26.13 38.92
CA GLU A 863 8.94 25.60 39.91
C GLU A 863 9.38 24.17 39.55
N ASN A 864 10.69 23.91 39.51
CA ASN A 864 11.27 22.58 39.35
C ASN A 864 11.14 21.77 40.66
N LYS A 865 9.92 21.36 40.99
CA LYS A 865 9.55 20.63 42.23
C LYS A 865 10.35 19.33 42.46
N TYR A 866 10.95 18.76 41.43
CA TYR A 866 11.71 17.51 41.49
C TYR A 866 13.23 17.70 41.46
N HIS A 867 13.72 18.95 41.44
CA HIS A 867 15.14 19.29 41.39
C HIS A 867 15.92 18.56 40.26
N LEU A 868 15.29 18.42 39.08
CA LEU A 868 15.88 17.73 37.94
C LEU A 868 17.09 18.49 37.38
N GLU A 869 18.11 17.74 36.92
CA GLU A 869 19.33 18.25 36.25
C GLU A 869 19.02 19.14 35.02
N ASP A 870 19.99 20.00 34.67
CA ASP A 870 19.91 21.10 33.70
C ASP A 870 19.05 20.85 32.45
N LEU A 871 19.26 19.75 31.71
CA LEU A 871 18.51 19.44 30.48
C LEU A 871 17.28 18.55 30.72
N CYS A 872 17.18 17.89 31.87
CA CYS A 872 16.01 17.08 32.22
C CYS A 872 14.79 17.98 32.49
N TRP A 873 14.98 19.12 33.16
CA TRP A 873 13.88 20.04 33.45
C TRP A 873 13.25 20.70 32.20
N PRO A 874 14.01 21.37 31.31
CA PRO A 874 13.50 21.88 30.02
C PRO A 874 12.82 20.80 29.18
N THR A 875 13.37 19.58 29.16
CA THR A 875 12.78 18.44 28.45
C THR A 875 11.40 18.07 29.02
N VAL A 876 11.25 17.96 30.34
CA VAL A 876 9.96 17.68 31.00
C VAL A 876 8.93 18.77 30.69
N VAL A 877 9.31 20.04 30.76
CA VAL A 877 8.40 21.17 30.49
C VAL A 877 8.00 21.23 29.01
N SER A 878 8.93 20.96 28.09
CA SER A 878 8.65 20.85 26.65
C SER A 878 7.63 19.76 26.34
N LEU A 879 7.74 18.59 26.99
CA LEU A 879 6.78 17.49 26.85
C LEU A 879 5.39 17.87 27.38
N PHE A 880 5.31 18.56 28.52
CA PHE A 880 4.03 19.09 29.01
C PHE A 880 3.38 20.08 28.05
N TYR A 881 4.17 20.97 27.44
CA TYR A 881 3.64 21.92 26.46
C TYR A 881 3.06 21.21 25.24
N LEU A 882 3.81 20.24 24.66
CA LEU A 882 3.33 19.42 23.55
C LEU A 882 2.02 18.69 23.87
N GLU A 883 1.94 18.07 25.06
CA GLU A 883 0.75 17.30 25.47
C GLU A 883 -0.46 18.16 25.82
N LEU A 884 -0.27 19.42 26.25
CA LEU A 884 -1.35 20.31 26.68
C LEU A 884 -1.85 21.24 25.57
N PHE A 885 -0.97 21.69 24.66
CA PHE A 885 -1.27 22.75 23.67
C PHE A 885 -1.11 22.30 22.22
N CYS A 886 -0.27 21.31 21.93
CA CYS A 886 -0.07 20.79 20.57
C CYS A 886 -0.92 19.54 20.26
N GLN A 887 -2.09 19.39 20.90
CA GLN A 887 -2.91 18.17 20.74
C GLN A 887 -3.41 17.96 19.31
N ASP A 888 -3.76 19.05 18.60
CA ASP A 888 -4.25 18.99 17.22
C ASP A 888 -3.17 18.54 16.21
N SER A 889 -1.89 18.66 16.58
CA SER A 889 -0.73 18.20 15.80
C SER A 889 -0.05 16.96 16.39
N LYS A 890 -0.73 16.17 17.25
CA LYS A 890 -0.09 15.04 17.98
C LYS A 890 0.72 14.06 17.13
N SER A 891 0.23 13.73 15.94
CA SER A 891 0.95 12.85 14.99
C SER A 891 2.31 13.40 14.55
N SER A 892 2.53 14.70 14.66
CA SER A 892 3.74 15.41 14.21
C SER A 892 4.90 15.28 15.21
N TRP A 893 4.60 15.23 16.51
CA TRP A 893 5.62 15.24 17.56
C TRP A 893 5.80 13.91 18.30
N GLN A 894 5.02 12.88 18.00
CA GLN A 894 5.03 11.63 18.76
C GLN A 894 6.40 10.92 18.80
N LEU A 895 7.19 10.96 17.71
CA LEU A 895 8.56 10.41 17.70
C LEU A 895 9.53 11.24 18.53
N ILE A 896 9.48 12.57 18.41
CA ILE A 896 10.27 13.53 19.19
C ILE A 896 9.99 13.35 20.68
N TYR A 897 8.70 13.28 21.06
CA TYR A 897 8.25 12.97 22.41
C TYR A 897 8.82 11.63 22.89
N ASN A 898 8.73 10.56 22.10
CA ASN A 898 9.26 9.25 22.50
C ASN A 898 10.80 9.24 22.63
N LYS A 899 11.52 9.99 21.80
CA LYS A 899 12.98 10.18 21.89
C LYS A 899 13.37 10.92 23.18
N ALA A 900 12.63 11.97 23.54
CA ALA A 900 12.79 12.71 24.80
C ALA A 900 12.42 11.88 26.05
N ILE A 901 11.39 11.03 25.99
CA ILE A 901 11.09 10.08 27.07
C ILE A 901 12.25 9.10 27.26
N ASN A 902 12.82 8.57 26.17
CA ASN A 902 13.98 7.68 26.25
C ASN A 902 15.21 8.39 26.86
N TYR A 903 15.43 9.68 26.56
CA TYR A 903 16.46 10.50 27.22
C TYR A 903 16.23 10.60 28.74
N LEU A 904 15.02 10.96 29.16
CA LEU A 904 14.66 11.06 30.58
C LEU A 904 14.82 9.71 31.31
N GLN A 905 14.42 8.61 30.67
CA GLN A 905 14.58 7.25 31.21
C GLN A 905 16.07 6.86 31.37
N LYS A 906 16.93 7.16 30.37
CA LYS A 906 18.39 6.99 30.48
C LYS A 906 19.00 7.79 31.66
N LYS A 907 18.36 8.90 32.02
CA LYS A 907 18.71 9.76 33.16
C LYS A 907 18.01 9.38 34.48
N GLY A 908 17.25 8.29 34.52
CA GLY A 908 16.54 7.82 35.72
C GLY A 908 15.25 8.59 36.06
N VAL A 909 14.76 9.46 35.16
CA VAL A 909 13.60 10.32 35.38
C VAL A 909 12.32 9.66 34.84
N ASN A 910 11.36 9.39 35.72
CA ASN A 910 10.05 8.84 35.34
C ASN A 910 9.04 9.94 34.98
N TYR A 911 8.98 10.32 33.70
CA TYR A 911 8.04 11.33 33.20
C TYR A 911 6.57 11.03 33.53
N PHE A 912 6.13 9.76 33.45
CA PHE A 912 4.72 9.41 33.65
C PHE A 912 4.26 9.62 35.09
N GLN A 913 5.15 9.40 36.06
CA GLN A 913 4.89 9.73 37.46
C GLN A 913 4.74 11.25 37.64
N ILE A 914 5.75 12.02 37.21
CA ILE A 914 5.77 13.49 37.28
C ILE A 914 4.52 14.09 36.61
N LYS A 915 4.11 13.53 35.47
CA LYS A 915 2.89 13.91 34.76
C LYS A 915 1.63 13.66 35.59
N THR A 916 1.49 12.47 36.17
CA THR A 916 0.31 12.12 36.96
C THR A 916 0.17 13.02 38.19
N GLU A 917 1.29 13.36 38.83
CA GLU A 917 1.34 14.20 40.02
C GLU A 917 1.14 15.70 39.73
N CYS A 918 1.63 16.23 38.60
CA CYS A 918 1.70 17.69 38.37
C CYS A 918 0.94 18.25 37.13
N ILE A 919 0.34 17.43 36.25
CA ILE A 919 -0.30 17.95 35.02
C ILE A 919 -1.42 18.97 35.26
N SER A 920 -2.13 18.87 36.39
CA SER A 920 -3.19 19.81 36.79
C SER A 920 -2.65 21.19 37.17
N ASP A 921 -1.47 21.26 37.78
CA ASP A 921 -0.79 22.50 38.15
C ASP A 921 -0.21 23.18 36.91
N TYR A 922 0.56 22.44 36.09
CA TYR A 922 1.13 22.98 34.86
C TYR A 922 0.06 23.46 33.87
N ARG A 923 -1.07 22.76 33.77
CA ARG A 923 -2.19 23.19 32.92
C ARG A 923 -2.79 24.54 33.33
N LYS A 924 -2.79 24.87 34.64
CA LYS A 924 -3.21 26.20 35.11
C LYS A 924 -2.13 27.25 34.84
N LEU A 925 -0.85 26.91 34.97
CA LEU A 925 0.26 27.82 34.74
C LEU A 925 0.34 28.27 33.27
N PHE A 926 0.28 27.34 32.32
CA PHE A 926 0.32 27.64 30.89
C PHE A 926 -0.97 28.28 30.32
N GLN A 927 -2.10 28.21 31.04
CA GLN A 927 -3.35 28.87 30.64
C GLN A 927 -3.37 30.39 30.96
N ASN A 928 -2.45 30.86 31.81
CA ASN A 928 -2.26 32.27 32.18
C ASN A 928 -1.04 32.86 31.46
#